data_AF-A0AAD3CKV4-F1
#
_entry.id   AF-A0AAD3CKV4-F1
#
_cell.length_a   1.000
_cell.length_b   1.000
_cell.length_c   1.000
_cell.angle_alpha   90.00
_cell.angle_beta   90.00
_cell.angle_gamma   90.00
#
_symmetry.space_group_name_H-M   'P 1'
#
loop_
_entity.id
_entity.type
_entity.pdbx_description
1 polymer ?
#
loop_
_entity_poly.entity_id
_entity_poly.type
_entity_poly.pdbx_seq_one_letter_code
_entity_poly.pdbx_strand_id
1 'polypeptide(L)'
;MLIKLWCCKSDSTVTEQNRETFLPSRGDDTSKKGQSPSSSSRLHSRNKKHEKTDVMEPDYSNKTTTLGSSYSSAGGILLDDDRDRSNDGKKTSEKRVMISTPSSSTAAVTSSSAVVGTKVILNETSTPPPTSAARCIVSGCWQDLMEDEVRSFSSDHDDTSNHDPQSTIDASHHSMVKQISHVIRKSSMDMTVHSTSSAANLRQSNLSKASSIKIGSFYSDESAKQAQIRRKEYKHYNHIFTENLEKDDQELQDKIVDWSSRHQTLQKLRSVHHIISSHGLYKEQDLQQDILKGLKRREWLESLVALDPRRQIHLYFTEVARAGGPLQDPLTKAPVSIIRGFRRASSFSVWRPTSLDAIQLMMTGKATGKGLEVKGKSAKYGRLSGLIPFIQIHQDLHKNVGKLGLSREGRIHVYYQNDDMRCRALKLFMNVIRDMVSLPIFLPNDSSRDLNQEYRWEVSDYGIYRLNKSGFGLDISERVFYQACVMEQDITRTGDLETGRPSEPNFQSMNFESTRKYNGIGPRTVVLQLDDDEPLKPQTFVVAYEENNSVTPVASDFDCFTVGTRGVTFDQPIASEQVELMKWMIESIDKVLTTQKKNASWASHWFNVLDQPDHRKKIDMPRFGFGDPKSYEMMAGAVTRFAHNKNGAVRHGAECFNYKFPQDIDDKLLVISDSGFIDDTNRPFKYMTPSELQEFMLNQIDDGYIFPLNPKWIVADQGWKRVYDKMMSCQDESTKTSLESWYPRESGVRELIELVYSKHPEGFQDLSGEKLEGTEALDLMKQKLRRRAILRRVVIKIRTARMLASSASS
;
A
#
# COMPACT_ATOMS: atom_id res chain seq x y z
N MET A 1 -8.89 11.01 54.80
CA MET A 1 -10.05 11.66 54.16
C MET A 1 -9.69 11.84 52.69
N LEU A 2 -9.92 10.87 51.79
CA LEU A 2 -10.89 9.75 51.73
C LEU A 2 -12.35 10.18 51.56
N ILE A 3 -12.92 9.76 50.42
CA ILE A 3 -14.23 9.14 50.21
C ILE A 3 -15.45 9.84 50.86
N LYS A 4 -16.29 10.45 50.02
CA LYS A 4 -17.75 10.20 49.96
C LYS A 4 -18.40 10.91 48.76
N LEU A 5 -19.53 10.34 48.30
CA LEU A 5 -20.41 10.82 47.21
C LEU A 5 -19.70 10.78 45.83
N TRP A 6 -20.24 10.12 44.81
CA TRP A 6 -21.65 9.97 44.48
C TRP A 6 -22.02 8.50 44.17
N CYS A 7 -23.19 8.07 44.65
CA CYS A 7 -23.88 6.85 44.23
C CYS A 7 -25.37 7.15 44.03
N CYS A 8 -26.04 6.23 43.33
CA CYS A 8 -27.49 6.09 43.15
C CYS A 8 -28.21 6.97 42.08
N LYS A 9 -28.87 6.22 41.18
CA LYS A 9 -30.09 6.53 40.40
C LYS A 9 -30.02 7.50 39.21
N SER A 10 -30.11 6.89 38.03
CA SER A 10 -31.27 7.09 37.16
C SER A 10 -31.74 5.73 36.63
N ASP A 11 -32.95 5.31 36.98
CA ASP A 11 -33.56 4.08 36.46
C ASP A 11 -34.10 4.34 35.03
N SER A 12 -33.87 3.42 34.08
CA SER A 12 -34.61 3.40 32.80
C SER A 12 -34.77 1.98 32.27
N THR A 13 -36.01 1.58 31.99
CA THR A 13 -36.40 0.22 31.64
C THR A 13 -35.96 -0.22 30.24
N VAL A 14 -35.43 -1.43 30.12
CA VAL A 14 -35.33 -2.17 28.85
C VAL A 14 -36.19 -3.43 28.97
N THR A 15 -37.13 -3.63 28.04
CA THR A 15 -37.95 -4.84 27.98
C THR A 15 -37.14 -6.01 27.43
N GLU A 16 -37.07 -7.08 28.21
CA GLU A 16 -36.35 -8.31 27.89
C GLU A 16 -37.24 -9.30 27.12
N GLN A 17 -36.70 -9.95 26.08
CA GLN A 17 -37.27 -11.22 25.58
C GLN A 17 -36.24 -12.11 24.88
N ASN A 18 -36.28 -13.38 25.26
CA ASN A 18 -35.80 -14.57 24.54
C ASN A 18 -34.29 -14.76 24.32
N ARG A 19 -33.65 -15.47 25.26
CA ARG A 19 -32.54 -16.40 25.02
C ARG A 19 -32.76 -17.71 25.77
N GLU A 20 -33.05 -18.78 25.06
CA GLU A 20 -32.91 -20.16 25.54
C GLU A 20 -31.47 -20.61 25.22
N THR A 21 -30.60 -20.91 26.19
CA THR A 21 -30.51 -22.12 27.04
C THR A 21 -30.30 -23.41 26.25
N PHE A 22 -29.07 -23.95 26.30
CA PHE A 22 -28.85 -25.41 26.35
C PHE A 22 -27.55 -25.76 27.09
N LEU A 23 -27.68 -26.48 28.21
CA LEU A 23 -26.61 -27.21 28.91
C LEU A 23 -27.24 -28.48 29.50
N PRO A 24 -26.70 -29.67 29.26
CA PRO A 24 -27.02 -30.87 30.04
C PRO A 24 -26.11 -30.98 31.28
N SER A 25 -26.61 -31.60 32.35
CA SER A 25 -25.99 -31.60 33.68
C SER A 25 -25.61 -32.99 34.19
N ARG A 26 -24.54 -33.04 34.98
CA ARG A 26 -24.24 -33.98 36.10
C ARG A 26 -24.42 -35.50 35.91
N GLY A 27 -23.37 -36.22 36.30
CA GLY A 27 -23.47 -37.52 36.96
C GLY A 27 -22.33 -37.66 37.97
N ASP A 28 -22.67 -37.78 39.26
CA ASP A 28 -21.73 -38.23 40.30
C ASP A 28 -21.70 -39.77 40.32
N ASP A 29 -20.57 -40.41 40.67
CA ASP A 29 -20.49 -41.21 41.92
C ASP A 29 -19.08 -41.81 42.23
N THR A 30 -18.88 -42.16 43.50
CA THR A 30 -17.91 -43.13 44.07
C THR A 30 -16.41 -43.04 43.74
N SER A 31 -15.58 -42.67 44.74
CA SER A 31 -15.02 -43.66 45.70
C SER A 31 -13.84 -43.09 46.53
N LYS A 32 -13.52 -43.72 47.67
CA LYS A 32 -12.40 -43.36 48.57
C LYS A 32 -11.47 -44.55 48.82
N LYS A 33 -10.14 -44.33 48.71
CA LYS A 33 -8.97 -45.00 49.34
C LYS A 33 -7.72 -44.67 48.49
N GLY A 34 -6.51 -44.47 49.01
CA GLY A 34 -6.05 -44.38 50.41
C GLY A 34 -4.50 -44.42 50.47
N GLN A 35 -3.92 -44.11 51.63
CA GLN A 35 -2.53 -44.40 52.04
C GLN A 35 -1.34 -43.80 51.24
N SER A 36 -0.70 -42.80 51.84
CA SER A 36 0.77 -42.62 51.89
C SER A 36 1.46 -43.79 52.66
N PRO A 37 2.81 -43.99 52.70
CA PRO A 37 3.84 -42.94 52.55
C PRO A 37 5.26 -43.30 51.99
N SER A 38 6.05 -42.24 51.81
CA SER A 38 7.51 -42.11 52.12
C SER A 38 8.62 -42.88 51.37
N SER A 39 9.83 -42.33 51.57
CA SER A 39 11.17 -42.87 51.29
C SER A 39 11.68 -42.82 49.83
N SER A 40 13.00 -42.84 49.56
CA SER A 40 14.14 -42.02 50.05
C SER A 40 15.42 -42.43 49.31
N SER A 41 16.47 -41.59 49.37
CA SER A 41 17.86 -41.92 48.96
C SER A 41 18.09 -42.06 47.43
N ARG A 42 19.32 -42.01 46.89
CA ARG A 42 20.64 -41.82 47.53
C ARG A 42 21.66 -41.13 46.61
N LEU A 43 22.68 -40.54 47.21
CA LEU A 43 23.88 -40.01 46.55
C LEU A 43 24.60 -41.04 45.67
N HIS A 44 25.35 -40.55 44.66
CA HIS A 44 26.71 -41.01 44.35
C HIS A 44 27.62 -39.83 43.97
N SER A 45 28.95 -40.02 43.95
CA SER A 45 29.95 -38.93 43.90
C SER A 45 31.31 -39.39 43.34
N ARG A 46 32.24 -38.43 43.09
CA ARG A 46 33.66 -38.59 42.66
C ARG A 46 33.86 -39.06 41.21
N ASN A 47 34.96 -38.78 40.48
CA ASN A 47 36.21 -37.98 40.64
C ASN A 47 36.36 -37.07 39.38
N LYS A 48 37.13 -35.97 39.27
CA LYS A 48 38.40 -35.45 39.87
C LYS A 48 39.72 -35.93 39.20
N LYS A 49 40.28 -35.11 38.28
CA LYS A 49 41.69 -34.99 37.77
C LYS A 49 41.69 -34.40 36.32
N HIS A 50 42.76 -33.84 35.74
CA HIS A 50 43.78 -32.88 36.23
C HIS A 50 44.70 -32.47 35.05
N GLU A 51 44.73 -31.20 34.60
CA GLU A 51 45.71 -30.61 33.65
C GLU A 51 45.29 -29.13 33.39
N LYS A 52 46.07 -28.08 33.06
CA LYS A 52 47.51 -27.81 32.79
C LYS A 52 48.11 -28.37 31.47
N THR A 53 48.93 -27.68 30.67
CA THR A 53 49.50 -26.29 30.60
C THR A 53 50.09 -26.08 29.18
N ASP A 54 50.42 -24.89 28.64
CA ASP A 54 50.49 -23.51 29.18
C ASP A 54 50.26 -22.44 28.06
N VAL A 55 50.49 -21.16 28.39
CA VAL A 55 50.53 -19.95 27.53
C VAL A 55 51.46 -20.02 26.30
N MET A 56 51.07 -19.43 25.15
CA MET A 56 52.00 -18.74 24.24
C MET A 56 51.32 -17.74 23.26
N GLU A 57 51.83 -16.51 23.20
CA GLU A 57 51.64 -15.57 22.07
C GLU A 57 52.73 -15.81 21.01
N PRO A 58 52.60 -15.23 19.81
CA PRO A 58 53.66 -14.29 19.42
C PRO A 58 53.18 -13.00 18.75
N ASP A 59 53.76 -11.90 19.19
CA ASP A 59 53.85 -10.63 18.46
C ASP A 59 54.80 -10.79 17.25
N TYR A 60 54.53 -10.13 16.12
CA TYR A 60 55.56 -9.77 15.15
C TYR A 60 55.14 -8.60 14.25
N SER A 61 56.08 -7.70 14.01
CA SER A 61 55.84 -6.43 13.33
C SER A 61 56.60 -6.28 12.00
N ASN A 62 56.19 -5.25 11.25
CA ASN A 62 57.00 -4.42 10.36
C ASN A 62 57.24 -4.76 8.86
N LYS A 63 57.22 -3.65 8.08
CA LYS A 63 57.94 -3.34 6.82
C LYS A 63 57.41 -3.80 5.46
N THR A 64 56.66 -2.87 4.85
CA THR A 64 56.93 -2.25 3.52
C THR A 64 58.04 -2.81 2.62
N THR A 65 57.71 -3.03 1.35
CA THR A 65 58.47 -2.46 0.20
C THR A 65 57.60 -2.31 -1.07
N THR A 66 58.13 -1.67 -2.11
CA THR A 66 57.43 -1.16 -3.30
C THR A 66 57.84 -1.85 -4.61
N LEU A 67 57.09 -1.58 -5.68
CA LEU A 67 57.37 -1.89 -7.11
C LEU A 67 57.28 -3.39 -7.51
N GLY A 68 56.92 -3.75 -8.75
CA GLY A 68 56.35 -2.92 -9.83
C GLY A 68 56.45 -3.54 -11.23
N SER A 69 55.53 -3.13 -12.12
CA SER A 69 55.59 -3.20 -13.60
C SER A 69 55.61 -4.56 -14.35
N SER A 70 54.72 -4.62 -15.36
CA SER A 70 54.89 -5.24 -16.70
C SER A 70 55.39 -6.68 -16.89
N TYR A 71 54.62 -7.45 -17.66
CA TYR A 71 55.10 -7.96 -18.96
C TYR A 71 53.96 -7.96 -20.00
N SER A 72 54.31 -8.06 -21.29
CA SER A 72 53.45 -7.78 -22.44
C SER A 72 53.45 -8.91 -23.48
N SER A 73 52.69 -8.71 -24.57
CA SER A 73 52.60 -9.54 -25.81
C SER A 73 52.05 -10.97 -25.60
N ALA A 74 51.00 -11.43 -26.28
CA ALA A 74 50.57 -11.35 -27.70
C ALA A 74 51.26 -12.38 -28.61
N GLY A 75 50.43 -13.20 -29.26
CA GLY A 75 50.79 -14.20 -30.27
C GLY A 75 49.49 -14.72 -30.91
N GLY A 76 49.48 -14.86 -32.23
CA GLY A 76 48.35 -15.38 -33.02
C GLY A 76 48.82 -16.44 -34.02
N ILE A 77 48.14 -16.55 -35.18
CA ILE A 77 48.28 -17.61 -36.22
C ILE A 77 47.52 -18.90 -35.78
N LEU A 78 46.41 -19.38 -36.37
CA LEU A 78 45.80 -19.37 -37.73
C LEU A 78 46.31 -20.55 -38.62
N LEU A 79 45.43 -21.12 -39.46
CA LEU A 79 45.59 -22.28 -40.37
C LEU A 79 45.49 -23.67 -39.68
N ASP A 80 44.94 -24.76 -40.27
CA ASP A 80 44.12 -24.92 -41.51
C ASP A 80 43.27 -26.21 -41.51
N ASP A 81 42.11 -26.13 -42.20
CA ASP A 81 41.34 -27.06 -43.05
C ASP A 81 41.17 -28.60 -42.86
N ASP A 82 39.96 -29.02 -43.28
CA ASP A 82 39.55 -30.27 -43.96
C ASP A 82 39.75 -31.69 -43.35
N ARG A 83 38.64 -32.45 -43.26
CA ARG A 83 38.17 -33.31 -44.38
C ARG A 83 36.80 -33.97 -44.15
N ASP A 84 36.09 -34.21 -45.26
CA ASP A 84 34.82 -34.92 -45.34
C ASP A 84 34.85 -36.40 -44.90
N ARG A 85 33.67 -36.93 -44.53
CA ARG A 85 33.20 -38.21 -45.10
C ARG A 85 31.68 -38.38 -45.04
N SER A 86 31.07 -38.62 -46.21
CA SER A 86 29.69 -39.08 -46.38
C SER A 86 29.60 -40.61 -46.34
N ASN A 87 28.46 -41.18 -45.90
CA ASN A 87 27.42 -41.79 -46.76
C ASN A 87 26.40 -42.65 -45.97
N ASP A 88 25.19 -42.78 -46.53
CA ASP A 88 24.17 -43.84 -46.31
C ASP A 88 23.64 -44.14 -44.87
N GLY A 89 22.42 -44.67 -44.67
CA GLY A 89 21.29 -44.85 -45.59
C GLY A 89 20.18 -45.78 -45.07
N LYS A 90 18.90 -45.42 -45.31
CA LYS A 90 17.66 -46.25 -45.28
C LYS A 90 17.07 -46.79 -43.94
N LYS A 91 15.78 -46.42 -43.76
CA LYS A 91 14.59 -47.28 -43.45
C LYS A 91 14.27 -47.83 -42.03
N THR A 92 13.09 -47.39 -41.57
CA THR A 92 11.97 -48.16 -40.96
C THR A 92 12.19 -49.13 -39.77
N SER A 93 11.48 -48.87 -38.66
CA SER A 93 10.43 -49.79 -38.15
C SER A 93 9.60 -49.14 -37.04
N GLU A 94 8.29 -49.39 -37.01
CA GLU A 94 7.44 -49.09 -35.86
C GLU A 94 7.68 -50.11 -34.73
N LYS A 95 7.47 -49.73 -33.46
CA LYS A 95 7.35 -50.68 -32.35
C LYS A 95 6.08 -50.46 -31.54
N ARG A 96 5.09 -51.30 -31.81
CA ARG A 96 3.84 -51.47 -31.09
C ARG A 96 4.04 -52.53 -29.99
N VAL A 97 3.66 -52.23 -28.75
CA VAL A 97 3.62 -53.22 -27.66
C VAL A 97 2.16 -53.34 -27.19
N MET A 98 1.71 -54.57 -26.95
CA MET A 98 0.38 -54.93 -26.45
C MET A 98 0.51 -55.95 -25.32
N ILE A 99 -0.62 -56.46 -24.82
CA ILE A 99 -0.77 -57.61 -23.90
C ILE A 99 -0.51 -57.19 -22.43
N SER A 100 -1.36 -57.51 -21.44
CA SER A 100 -2.61 -58.30 -21.41
C SER A 100 -3.63 -57.79 -20.38
N THR A 101 -4.92 -58.06 -20.64
CA THR A 101 -5.94 -58.30 -19.61
C THR A 101 -6.10 -59.82 -19.38
N PRO A 102 -6.68 -60.22 -18.25
CA PRO A 102 -7.73 -61.25 -18.31
C PRO A 102 -8.95 -60.92 -17.42
N SER A 103 -10.04 -61.67 -17.57
CA SER A 103 -11.33 -61.37 -16.92
C SER A 103 -12.12 -62.60 -16.44
N SER A 104 -12.81 -62.42 -15.31
CA SER A 104 -14.11 -63.00 -14.91
C SER A 104 -14.28 -64.47 -14.48
N SER A 105 -15.14 -64.66 -13.45
CA SER A 105 -15.81 -65.90 -12.98
C SER A 105 -14.91 -66.93 -12.25
N THR A 106 -15.31 -67.66 -11.19
CA THR A 106 -16.57 -67.91 -10.42
C THR A 106 -16.27 -68.08 -8.90
N ALA A 107 -17.18 -68.31 -7.93
CA ALA A 107 -18.53 -67.79 -7.61
C ALA A 107 -19.00 -68.32 -6.21
N ALA A 108 -20.21 -67.92 -5.75
CA ALA A 108 -21.11 -68.57 -4.78
C ALA A 108 -20.91 -68.46 -3.23
N VAL A 109 -22.02 -68.06 -2.54
CA VAL A 109 -22.56 -68.58 -1.23
C VAL A 109 -21.79 -68.19 0.07
N THR A 110 -22.38 -67.73 1.20
CA THR A 110 -23.77 -67.71 1.74
C THR A 110 -24.04 -66.52 2.70
N SER A 111 -25.34 -66.20 2.96
CA SER A 111 -25.94 -65.66 4.23
C SER A 111 -25.48 -64.30 4.83
N SER A 112 -26.33 -63.50 5.50
CA SER A 112 -27.81 -63.46 5.66
C SER A 112 -28.27 -62.17 6.39
N SER A 113 -29.61 -62.00 6.48
CA SER A 113 -30.34 -61.10 7.40
C SER A 113 -30.63 -59.66 6.91
N ALA A 114 -31.81 -59.17 7.30
CA ALA A 114 -32.42 -57.92 6.84
C ALA A 114 -33.06 -57.14 8.00
N VAL A 115 -33.38 -55.85 7.78
CA VAL A 115 -34.43 -55.10 8.50
C VAL A 115 -35.14 -54.16 7.51
N VAL A 116 -36.45 -53.99 7.68
CA VAL A 116 -37.31 -53.08 6.89
C VAL A 116 -37.37 -51.70 7.56
N GLY A 117 -37.35 -50.61 6.79
CA GLY A 117 -37.36 -49.24 7.31
C GLY A 117 -38.04 -48.22 6.40
N THR A 118 -39.36 -48.12 6.50
CA THR A 118 -40.25 -47.18 5.79
C THR A 118 -39.77 -45.72 5.83
N LYS A 119 -39.91 -44.97 4.73
CA LYS A 119 -39.90 -43.50 4.76
C LYS A 119 -41.14 -42.93 4.06
N VAL A 120 -41.71 -41.90 4.67
CA VAL A 120 -43.08 -41.42 4.44
C VAL A 120 -43.17 -40.43 3.27
N ILE A 121 -44.27 -40.53 2.50
CA ILE A 121 -44.70 -39.52 1.54
C ILE A 121 -45.49 -38.45 2.29
N LEU A 122 -45.14 -37.17 2.10
CA LEU A 122 -46.04 -36.03 2.34
C LEU A 122 -45.98 -35.10 1.13
N ASN A 123 -47.14 -34.57 0.76
CA ASN A 123 -47.35 -33.79 -0.46
C ASN A 123 -47.57 -32.30 -0.12
N GLU A 124 -47.43 -31.46 -1.15
CA GLU A 124 -48.08 -30.16 -1.31
C GLU A 124 -47.85 -29.04 -0.27
N THR A 125 -47.26 -27.94 -0.73
CA THR A 125 -48.06 -26.69 -0.82
C THR A 125 -47.52 -25.72 -1.88
N SER A 126 -48.47 -25.06 -2.54
CA SER A 126 -48.39 -23.98 -3.56
C SER A 126 -47.12 -23.14 -3.70
N THR A 127 -46.65 -23.02 -4.96
CA THR A 127 -45.85 -21.87 -5.45
C THR A 127 -46.72 -20.93 -6.30
N PRO A 128 -46.50 -19.60 -6.26
CA PRO A 128 -47.03 -18.67 -7.26
C PRO A 128 -46.03 -18.47 -8.43
N PRO A 129 -46.50 -18.18 -9.66
CA PRO A 129 -45.65 -18.09 -10.85
C PRO A 129 -44.97 -16.71 -11.03
N PRO A 130 -43.89 -16.63 -11.82
CA PRO A 130 -43.26 -15.35 -12.19
C PRO A 130 -44.09 -14.62 -13.27
N THR A 131 -44.46 -13.37 -13.01
CA THR A 131 -45.10 -12.50 -14.01
C THR A 131 -44.09 -11.89 -14.99
N SER A 132 -44.57 -11.59 -16.20
CA SER A 132 -43.76 -11.30 -17.38
C SER A 132 -43.42 -9.80 -17.57
N ALA A 133 -42.51 -9.55 -18.50
CA ALA A 133 -41.97 -8.23 -18.80
C ALA A 133 -43.03 -7.17 -19.17
N ALA A 134 -42.95 -6.00 -18.53
CA ALA A 134 -43.62 -4.79 -18.96
C ALA A 134 -42.64 -3.89 -19.74
N ARG A 135 -42.96 -3.56 -20.99
CA ARG A 135 -42.34 -2.42 -21.69
C ARG A 135 -42.91 -1.14 -21.08
N CYS A 136 -42.08 -0.28 -20.50
CA CYS A 136 -42.54 1.03 -20.04
C CYS A 136 -42.38 2.07 -21.16
N ILE A 137 -43.48 2.69 -21.57
CA ILE A 137 -43.48 3.84 -22.50
C ILE A 137 -43.27 5.09 -21.65
N VAL A 138 -42.22 5.86 -21.92
CA VAL A 138 -41.95 7.12 -21.22
C VAL A 138 -42.47 8.28 -22.07
N SER A 139 -43.60 8.85 -21.69
CA SER A 139 -44.17 10.06 -22.29
C SER A 139 -45.00 10.83 -21.26
N GLY A 140 -44.63 12.09 -20.99
CA GLY A 140 -45.43 13.05 -20.22
C GLY A 140 -45.14 13.11 -18.72
N CYS A 141 -44.31 14.09 -18.33
CA CYS A 141 -44.44 15.01 -17.17
C CYS A 141 -43.06 15.55 -16.77
N TRP A 142 -42.77 16.80 -17.13
CA TRP A 142 -41.56 17.55 -16.73
C TRP A 142 -41.87 19.05 -16.62
N GLN A 143 -42.83 19.36 -15.75
CA GLN A 143 -43.10 20.65 -15.12
C GLN A 143 -43.63 20.33 -13.70
N ASP A 144 -43.64 21.31 -12.79
CA ASP A 144 -43.95 21.17 -11.35
C ASP A 144 -42.82 20.58 -10.47
N LEU A 145 -41.74 21.35 -10.26
CA LEU A 145 -40.86 21.23 -9.07
C LEU A 145 -39.84 22.41 -8.91
N MET A 146 -40.28 23.66 -9.16
CA MET A 146 -39.45 24.87 -9.04
C MET A 146 -40.26 26.12 -8.62
N GLU A 147 -41.09 26.03 -7.58
CA GLU A 147 -41.65 27.20 -6.88
C GLU A 147 -42.26 26.78 -5.54
N ASP A 148 -41.53 26.98 -4.43
CA ASP A 148 -42.10 27.32 -3.11
C ASP A 148 -41.01 27.72 -2.08
N GLU A 149 -41.45 28.21 -0.91
CA GLU A 149 -40.66 28.58 0.30
C GLU A 149 -39.63 29.73 0.18
N VAL A 150 -40.14 30.97 0.10
CA VAL A 150 -39.44 32.18 0.57
C VAL A 150 -40.39 33.05 1.42
N ARG A 151 -40.04 33.26 2.70
CA ARG A 151 -40.83 33.91 3.80
C ARG A 151 -41.86 32.97 4.43
N SER A 152 -42.18 33.04 5.73
CA SER A 152 -42.14 34.20 6.66
C SER A 152 -41.48 33.93 8.04
N PHE A 153 -41.85 34.66 9.10
CA PHE A 153 -41.01 35.01 10.27
C PHE A 153 -41.70 34.75 11.63
N SER A 154 -40.89 34.58 12.71
CA SER A 154 -41.23 34.82 14.16
C SER A 154 -42.24 33.86 14.83
N SER A 155 -41.97 33.21 15.98
CA SER A 155 -41.74 33.85 17.31
C SER A 155 -41.19 32.92 18.42
N ASP A 156 -40.24 33.45 19.21
CA ASP A 156 -40.03 33.35 20.68
C ASP A 156 -39.88 32.02 21.49
N HIS A 157 -39.04 32.13 22.53
CA HIS A 157 -38.76 31.22 23.68
C HIS A 157 -38.05 29.86 23.39
N ASP A 158 -37.12 29.36 24.23
CA ASP A 158 -36.53 29.90 25.47
C ASP A 158 -35.09 29.38 25.72
N ASP A 159 -34.33 30.07 26.59
CA ASP A 159 -32.92 29.76 26.92
C ASP A 159 -32.74 28.53 27.84
N THR A 160 -31.87 27.58 27.46
CA THR A 160 -31.12 26.72 28.42
C THR A 160 -29.78 26.25 27.85
N SER A 161 -28.68 26.93 28.20
CA SER A 161 -27.33 26.58 27.74
C SER A 161 -26.67 25.46 28.58
N ASN A 162 -26.61 24.23 28.04
CA ASN A 162 -25.71 23.18 28.55
C ASN A 162 -24.43 23.13 27.69
N HIS A 163 -23.30 23.52 28.26
CA HIS A 163 -22.00 23.45 27.57
C HIS A 163 -21.40 22.04 27.62
N ASP A 164 -21.35 21.38 26.47
CA ASP A 164 -20.57 20.15 26.28
C ASP A 164 -19.05 20.46 26.22
N PRO A 165 -18.24 20.00 27.19
CA PRO A 165 -16.81 20.26 27.22
C PRO A 165 -16.03 19.61 26.07
N GLN A 166 -16.60 18.62 25.37
CA GLN A 166 -15.95 17.97 24.23
C GLN A 166 -15.78 18.94 23.05
N SER A 167 -16.75 19.83 22.84
CA SER A 167 -16.78 20.82 21.74
C SER A 167 -15.58 21.78 21.73
N THR A 168 -15.09 22.16 22.91
CA THR A 168 -13.98 23.10 23.09
C THR A 168 -12.62 22.54 22.63
N ILE A 169 -12.44 21.22 22.69
CA ILE A 169 -11.20 20.55 22.27
C ILE A 169 -11.10 20.56 20.74
N ASP A 170 -12.17 20.17 20.05
CA ASP A 170 -12.22 20.18 18.58
C ASP A 170 -12.13 21.61 18.01
N ALA A 171 -12.77 22.60 18.65
CA ALA A 171 -12.62 24.01 18.26
C ALA A 171 -11.17 24.51 18.39
N SER A 172 -10.48 24.16 19.47
CA SER A 172 -9.06 24.48 19.68
C SER A 172 -8.16 23.83 18.62
N HIS A 173 -8.35 22.54 18.36
CA HIS A 173 -7.60 21.79 17.35
C HIS A 173 -7.83 22.34 15.94
N HIS A 174 -9.07 22.64 15.56
CA HIS A 174 -9.42 23.21 14.26
C HIS A 174 -8.85 24.64 14.08
N SER A 175 -8.80 25.44 15.16
CA SER A 175 -8.11 26.74 15.15
C SER A 175 -6.59 26.58 14.91
N MET A 176 -5.95 25.63 15.59
CA MET A 176 -4.53 25.33 15.42
C MET A 176 -4.20 24.86 13.98
N VAL A 177 -5.02 23.98 13.39
CA VAL A 177 -4.86 23.52 12.00
C VAL A 177 -5.02 24.66 10.98
N LYS A 178 -5.90 25.64 11.25
CA LYS A 178 -6.02 26.87 10.43
C LYS A 178 -4.77 27.74 10.54
N GLN A 179 -4.22 27.94 11.74
CA GLN A 179 -2.98 28.70 11.94
C GLN A 179 -1.78 28.03 11.25
N ILE A 180 -1.60 26.71 11.43
CA ILE A 180 -0.56 25.92 10.74
C ILE A 180 -0.69 26.08 9.22
N SER A 181 -1.91 25.97 8.68
CA SER A 181 -2.17 26.12 7.24
C SER A 181 -1.90 27.53 6.70
N HIS A 182 -2.07 28.57 7.51
CA HIS A 182 -1.76 29.95 7.13
C HIS A 182 -0.25 30.21 7.10
N VAL A 183 0.49 29.75 8.12
CA VAL A 183 1.96 29.87 8.19
C VAL A 183 2.62 29.15 7.02
N ILE A 184 2.21 27.90 6.74
CA ILE A 184 2.74 27.11 5.61
C ILE A 184 2.43 27.78 4.26
N ARG A 185 1.19 28.27 4.04
CA ARG A 185 0.84 28.98 2.79
C ARG A 185 1.70 30.22 2.57
N LYS A 186 1.98 31.00 3.61
CA LYS A 186 2.81 32.21 3.48
C LYS A 186 4.21 31.88 2.96
N SER A 187 4.90 30.95 3.62
CA SER A 187 6.25 30.50 3.21
C SER A 187 6.30 29.96 1.78
N SER A 188 5.23 29.30 1.32
CA SER A 188 5.13 28.76 -0.05
C SER A 188 4.85 29.84 -1.12
N MET A 189 4.08 30.88 -0.79
CA MET A 189 3.82 31.99 -1.71
C MET A 189 5.09 32.82 -1.95
N ASP A 190 5.87 33.11 -0.90
CA ASP A 190 7.10 33.90 -1.00
C ASP A 190 8.14 33.26 -1.95
N MET A 191 8.17 31.93 -2.08
CA MET A 191 9.02 31.23 -3.07
C MET A 191 8.56 31.41 -4.52
N THR A 192 7.25 31.57 -4.76
CA THR A 192 6.66 31.55 -6.12
C THR A 192 6.88 32.88 -6.86
N VAL A 193 7.09 33.97 -6.13
CA VAL A 193 7.30 35.32 -6.70
C VAL A 193 8.65 35.47 -7.39
N HIS A 194 9.67 34.68 -7.01
CA HIS A 194 11.03 34.81 -7.56
C HIS A 194 11.32 34.02 -8.85
N SER A 195 10.49 33.04 -9.22
CA SER A 195 10.73 32.21 -10.43
C SER A 195 10.08 32.74 -11.71
N THR A 196 9.05 33.59 -11.59
CA THR A 196 8.13 33.92 -12.69
C THR A 196 8.58 35.09 -13.58
N SER A 197 9.50 35.94 -13.12
CA SER A 197 9.88 37.19 -13.82
C SER A 197 10.74 37.00 -15.08
N SER A 198 11.49 35.89 -15.20
CA SER A 198 12.42 35.68 -16.32
C SER A 198 11.81 34.96 -17.54
N ALA A 199 10.64 34.33 -17.40
CA ALA A 199 10.08 33.48 -18.46
C ALA A 199 9.28 34.23 -19.54
N ALA A 200 8.87 35.48 -19.29
CA ALA A 200 7.88 36.19 -20.11
C ALA A 200 8.41 36.73 -21.45
N ASN A 201 9.69 37.10 -21.54
CA ASN A 201 10.19 37.98 -22.60
C ASN A 201 10.72 37.27 -23.88
N LEU A 202 10.50 35.96 -24.04
CA LEU A 202 11.10 35.18 -25.16
C LEU A 202 10.09 34.47 -26.09
N ARG A 203 8.83 34.89 -26.12
CA ARG A 203 7.75 34.25 -26.94
C ARG A 203 6.91 35.20 -27.81
N GLN A 204 7.48 36.32 -28.27
CA GLN A 204 6.85 37.21 -29.27
C GLN A 204 7.68 37.39 -30.55
N SER A 205 8.04 36.28 -31.19
CA SER A 205 8.35 36.24 -32.63
C SER A 205 8.13 34.83 -33.18
N ASN A 206 8.05 34.70 -34.52
CA ASN A 206 7.97 33.43 -35.27
C ASN A 206 6.66 32.62 -35.14
N LEU A 207 5.52 33.23 -35.48
CA LEU A 207 4.31 32.51 -35.90
C LEU A 207 3.68 33.11 -37.17
N SER A 208 4.31 32.88 -38.32
CA SER A 208 3.65 32.96 -39.63
C SER A 208 4.35 32.04 -40.66
N LYS A 209 3.60 31.57 -41.67
CA LYS A 209 4.05 30.70 -42.78
C LYS A 209 4.52 29.27 -42.40
N ALA A 210 3.57 28.35 -42.34
CA ALA A 210 3.78 26.95 -42.76
C ALA A 210 2.43 26.34 -43.21
N SER A 211 2.27 26.07 -44.50
CA SER A 211 1.07 25.44 -45.06
C SER A 211 1.42 24.15 -45.79
N SER A 212 0.58 23.12 -45.62
CA SER A 212 0.45 21.97 -46.53
C SER A 212 1.73 21.16 -46.83
N ILE A 213 2.22 20.39 -45.85
CA ILE A 213 3.14 19.26 -46.10
C ILE A 213 2.54 17.98 -45.48
N LYS A 214 2.66 16.85 -46.19
CA LYS A 214 2.17 15.54 -45.72
C LYS A 214 2.96 15.06 -44.50
N ILE A 215 2.29 14.86 -43.37
CA ILE A 215 2.90 14.34 -42.15
C ILE A 215 2.90 12.80 -42.18
N GLY A 216 4.09 12.22 -42.28
CA GLY A 216 4.37 10.80 -42.10
C GLY A 216 5.81 10.60 -41.62
N SER A 217 6.03 9.60 -40.76
CA SER A 217 7.30 9.18 -40.13
C SER A 217 8.13 10.18 -39.30
N PHE A 218 8.02 11.51 -39.44
CA PHE A 218 8.93 12.44 -38.74
C PHE A 218 8.62 12.73 -37.25
N TYR A 219 7.46 12.33 -36.72
CA TYR A 219 7.04 12.71 -35.36
C TYR A 219 7.56 11.81 -34.22
N SER A 220 8.14 10.64 -34.52
CA SER A 220 8.68 9.73 -33.50
C SER A 220 9.91 10.31 -32.80
N ASP A 221 10.87 10.76 -33.58
CA ASP A 221 12.24 10.97 -33.10
C ASP A 221 12.37 12.28 -32.32
N GLU A 222 11.67 13.32 -32.75
CA GLU A 222 11.65 14.60 -32.02
C GLU A 222 10.88 14.48 -30.69
N SER A 223 9.81 13.67 -30.66
CA SER A 223 9.11 13.34 -29.43
C SER A 223 9.99 12.51 -28.48
N ALA A 224 10.77 11.55 -29.01
CA ALA A 224 11.71 10.76 -28.24
C ALA A 224 12.85 11.61 -27.65
N LYS A 225 13.44 12.53 -28.42
CA LYS A 225 14.42 13.52 -27.92
C LYS A 225 13.82 14.42 -26.83
N GLN A 226 12.62 14.96 -27.06
CA GLN A 226 11.93 15.82 -26.10
C GLN A 226 11.54 15.08 -24.80
N ALA A 227 11.28 13.78 -24.86
CA ALA A 227 11.14 12.93 -23.68
C ALA A 227 12.49 12.68 -22.99
N GLN A 228 13.56 12.44 -23.75
CA GLN A 228 14.90 12.20 -23.21
C GLN A 228 15.50 13.44 -22.52
N ILE A 229 15.25 14.65 -23.06
CA ILE A 229 15.62 15.94 -22.43
C ILE A 229 14.89 16.09 -21.10
N ARG A 230 13.55 16.01 -21.10
CA ARG A 230 12.73 16.11 -19.88
C ARG A 230 13.04 15.03 -18.83
N ARG A 231 13.49 13.85 -19.25
CA ARG A 231 14.02 12.79 -18.37
C ARG A 231 15.36 13.15 -17.72
N LYS A 232 16.27 13.82 -18.43
CA LYS A 232 17.53 14.33 -17.86
C LYS A 232 17.27 15.46 -16.87
N GLU A 233 16.41 16.41 -17.25
CA GLU A 233 15.96 17.50 -16.38
C GLU A 233 15.29 16.94 -15.12
N TYR A 234 14.35 16.01 -15.24
CA TYR A 234 13.73 15.35 -14.08
C TYR A 234 14.74 14.66 -13.17
N LYS A 235 15.74 13.92 -13.70
CA LYS A 235 16.79 13.30 -12.86
C LYS A 235 17.64 14.34 -12.12
N HIS A 236 17.96 15.47 -12.76
CA HIS A 236 18.69 16.57 -12.14
C HIS A 236 17.86 17.26 -11.05
N TYR A 237 16.59 17.58 -11.33
CA TYR A 237 15.66 18.13 -10.34
C TYR A 237 15.44 17.18 -9.16
N ASN A 238 15.25 15.88 -9.39
CA ASN A 238 15.04 14.91 -8.31
C ASN A 238 16.28 14.78 -7.40
N HIS A 239 17.49 14.87 -7.96
CA HIS A 239 18.73 14.89 -7.20
C HIS A 239 18.88 16.16 -6.34
N ILE A 240 18.67 17.34 -6.92
CA ILE A 240 18.68 18.63 -6.19
C ILE A 240 17.59 18.65 -5.11
N PHE A 241 16.39 18.18 -5.44
CA PHE A 241 15.26 18.08 -4.52
C PHE A 241 15.60 17.15 -3.34
N THR A 242 16.15 15.97 -3.59
CA THR A 242 16.56 15.02 -2.53
C THR A 242 17.65 15.59 -1.62
N GLU A 243 18.67 16.24 -2.20
CA GLU A 243 19.71 16.89 -1.39
C GLU A 243 19.16 18.06 -0.54
N ASN A 244 18.27 18.87 -1.12
CA ASN A 244 17.68 19.99 -0.39
C ASN A 244 16.69 19.49 0.68
N LEU A 245 15.96 18.39 0.44
CA LEU A 245 15.17 17.71 1.47
C LEU A 245 16.00 17.31 2.69
N GLU A 246 17.19 16.73 2.44
CA GLU A 246 18.09 16.30 3.50
C GLU A 246 18.70 17.51 4.25
N LYS A 247 18.97 18.62 3.55
CA LYS A 247 19.41 19.89 4.15
C LYS A 247 18.30 20.58 4.94
N ASP A 248 17.07 20.63 4.44
CA ASP A 248 15.93 21.34 5.05
C ASP A 248 15.41 20.62 6.30
N ASP A 249 15.27 19.28 6.29
CA ASP A 249 14.90 18.52 7.50
C ASP A 249 16.07 18.55 8.51
N GLN A 250 17.33 18.51 8.07
CA GLN A 250 18.49 18.71 8.96
C GLN A 250 18.47 20.11 9.60
N GLU A 251 18.29 21.19 8.84
CA GLU A 251 18.27 22.56 9.39
C GLU A 251 17.10 22.75 10.38
N LEU A 252 15.95 22.12 10.12
CA LEU A 252 14.80 22.12 11.03
C LEU A 252 15.10 21.36 12.33
N GLN A 253 15.72 20.17 12.27
CA GLN A 253 16.09 19.41 13.47
C GLN A 253 17.25 20.07 14.24
N ASP A 254 18.26 20.63 13.57
CA ASP A 254 19.38 21.35 14.19
C ASP A 254 18.87 22.56 14.97
N LYS A 255 17.90 23.31 14.42
CA LYS A 255 17.19 24.38 15.14
C LYS A 255 16.47 23.85 16.39
N ILE A 256 15.90 22.65 16.37
CA ILE A 256 15.24 22.02 17.53
C ILE A 256 16.27 21.57 18.58
N VAL A 257 17.44 21.07 18.18
CA VAL A 257 18.52 20.62 19.07
C VAL A 257 19.25 21.80 19.72
N ASP A 258 19.59 22.83 18.93
CA ASP A 258 20.12 24.11 19.43
C ASP A 258 19.14 24.76 20.41
N TRP A 259 17.85 24.85 20.06
CA TRP A 259 16.83 25.41 20.95
C TRP A 259 16.68 24.61 22.26
N SER A 260 16.78 23.27 22.19
CA SER A 260 16.78 22.40 23.37
C SER A 260 18.01 22.63 24.26
N SER A 261 19.18 22.88 23.66
CA SER A 261 20.43 23.19 24.36
C SER A 261 20.40 24.59 25.00
N ARG A 262 19.84 25.58 24.29
CA ARG A 262 19.50 26.90 24.84
C ARG A 262 18.49 26.80 25.98
N HIS A 263 17.55 25.84 25.94
CA HIS A 263 16.62 25.61 27.04
C HIS A 263 17.31 25.05 28.30
N GLN A 264 18.29 24.14 28.17
CA GLN A 264 19.12 23.74 29.32
C GLN A 264 19.90 24.93 29.89
N THR A 265 20.37 25.83 29.03
CA THR A 265 21.01 27.09 29.44
C THR A 265 20.02 28.03 30.13
N LEU A 266 18.76 28.11 29.69
CA LEU A 266 17.70 28.86 30.37
C LEU A 266 17.30 28.24 31.72
N GLN A 267 17.37 26.91 31.89
CA GLN A 267 17.20 26.27 33.19
C GLN A 267 18.39 26.57 34.13
N LYS A 268 19.62 26.64 33.62
CA LYS A 268 20.77 27.17 34.38
C LYS A 268 20.60 28.66 34.71
N LEU A 269 20.00 29.45 33.82
CA LEU A 269 19.67 30.85 34.10
C LEU A 269 18.57 31.01 35.16
N ARG A 270 17.80 29.97 35.51
CA ARG A 270 16.91 30.01 36.69
C ARG A 270 17.66 30.04 38.02
N SER A 271 18.89 29.53 38.13
CA SER A 271 19.72 29.76 39.33
C SER A 271 20.44 31.12 39.27
N VAL A 272 20.75 31.62 38.06
CA VAL A 272 21.27 32.99 37.86
C VAL A 272 20.21 34.08 38.08
N HIS A 273 18.91 33.73 38.01
CA HIS A 273 17.78 34.63 38.30
C HIS A 273 17.96 35.38 39.63
N HIS A 274 18.48 34.71 40.65
CA HIS A 274 18.71 35.28 41.98
C HIS A 274 19.78 36.40 42.00
N ILE A 275 20.60 36.49 40.95
CA ILE A 275 21.66 37.49 40.74
C ILE A 275 21.21 38.60 39.77
N ILE A 276 20.32 38.28 38.81
CA ILE A 276 19.80 39.27 37.85
C ILE A 276 18.72 40.15 38.49
N SER A 277 17.81 39.57 39.28
CA SER A 277 16.73 40.32 39.94
C SER A 277 17.23 41.36 40.96
N SER A 278 18.44 41.20 41.51
CA SER A 278 19.05 42.20 42.41
C SER A 278 19.63 43.42 41.68
N HIS A 279 19.76 43.39 40.36
CA HIS A 279 20.34 44.49 39.56
C HIS A 279 19.29 45.36 38.84
N GLY A 280 18.00 45.00 38.88
CA GLY A 280 16.90 45.83 38.33
C GLY A 280 16.88 46.02 36.81
N LEU A 281 17.83 45.43 36.07
CA LEU A 281 18.03 45.64 34.61
C LEU A 281 16.98 44.96 33.72
N TYR A 282 16.11 44.10 34.28
CA TYR A 282 14.96 43.51 33.60
C TYR A 282 13.77 43.53 34.55
N LYS A 283 12.58 43.86 34.03
CA LYS A 283 11.34 43.66 34.80
C LYS A 283 11.06 42.17 34.84
N GLU A 284 10.80 41.64 36.04
CA GLU A 284 10.52 40.21 36.24
C GLU A 284 9.34 39.73 35.39
N GLN A 285 8.32 40.58 35.19
CA GLN A 285 7.16 40.32 34.34
C GLN A 285 7.54 40.04 32.87
N ASP A 286 8.52 40.75 32.31
CA ASP A 286 8.93 40.58 30.91
C ASP A 286 9.66 39.23 30.73
N LEU A 287 10.52 38.87 31.68
CA LEU A 287 11.21 37.58 31.71
C LEU A 287 10.24 36.40 31.93
N GLN A 288 9.26 36.54 32.83
CA GLN A 288 8.21 35.55 33.03
C GLN A 288 7.37 35.37 31.76
N GLN A 289 7.02 36.46 31.06
CA GLN A 289 6.34 36.40 29.77
C GLN A 289 7.17 35.68 28.70
N ASP A 290 8.48 35.96 28.59
CA ASP A 290 9.33 35.34 27.57
C ASP A 290 9.60 33.86 27.84
N ILE A 291 9.72 33.45 29.11
CA ILE A 291 9.73 32.04 29.51
C ILE A 291 8.40 31.36 29.11
N LEU A 292 7.25 32.01 29.34
CA LEU A 292 5.94 31.47 28.98
C LEU A 292 5.74 31.40 27.44
N LYS A 293 6.22 32.39 26.67
CA LYS A 293 6.26 32.34 25.21
C LYS A 293 7.14 31.19 24.72
N GLY A 294 8.29 30.96 25.37
CA GLY A 294 9.19 29.84 25.09
C GLY A 294 8.54 28.48 25.33
N LEU A 295 7.88 28.28 26.47
CA LEU A 295 7.15 27.05 26.79
C LEU A 295 6.00 26.80 25.79
N LYS A 296 5.17 27.80 25.48
CA LYS A 296 4.10 27.67 24.49
C LYS A 296 4.60 27.34 23.08
N ARG A 297 5.76 27.89 22.68
CA ARG A 297 6.43 27.51 21.41
C ARG A 297 6.92 26.06 21.44
N ARG A 298 7.45 25.58 22.57
CA ARG A 298 7.85 24.17 22.75
C ARG A 298 6.65 23.25 22.64
N GLU A 299 5.59 23.51 23.39
CA GLU A 299 4.35 22.71 23.40
C GLU A 299 3.74 22.60 21.99
N TRP A 300 3.76 23.69 21.23
CA TRP A 300 3.31 23.72 19.83
C TRP A 300 4.24 22.97 18.86
N LEU A 301 5.56 23.05 19.04
CA LEU A 301 6.51 22.25 18.26
C LEU A 301 6.39 20.75 18.59
N GLU A 302 6.25 20.39 19.87
CA GLU A 302 6.10 19.00 20.31
C GLU A 302 4.76 18.39 19.89
N SER A 303 3.70 19.19 19.79
CA SER A 303 2.41 18.74 19.22
C SER A 303 2.47 18.58 17.70
N LEU A 304 3.07 19.52 16.97
CA LEU A 304 3.30 19.39 15.51
C LEU A 304 4.15 18.15 15.20
N VAL A 305 5.24 17.92 15.95
CA VAL A 305 6.09 16.74 15.84
C VAL A 305 5.36 15.46 16.27
N ALA A 306 4.31 15.53 17.11
CA ALA A 306 3.46 14.37 17.42
C ALA A 306 2.50 13.99 16.27
N LEU A 307 2.24 14.88 15.32
CA LEU A 307 1.44 14.61 14.13
C LEU A 307 2.24 13.89 13.03
N ASP A 308 3.58 13.94 13.05
CA ASP A 308 4.45 13.28 12.06
C ASP A 308 4.26 11.75 12.08
N PRO A 309 3.77 11.13 10.98
CA PRO A 309 3.64 9.69 10.86
C PRO A 309 4.93 8.91 11.17
N ARG A 310 6.11 9.42 10.80
CA ARG A 310 7.41 8.78 11.08
C ARG A 310 7.62 8.58 12.58
N ARG A 311 7.27 9.61 13.37
CA ARG A 311 7.33 9.54 14.84
C ARG A 311 6.21 8.67 15.42
N GLN A 312 5.00 8.71 14.87
CA GLN A 312 3.92 7.84 15.32
C GLN A 312 4.21 6.36 15.07
N ILE A 313 4.87 6.03 13.95
CA ILE A 313 5.38 4.68 13.63
C ILE A 313 6.47 4.28 14.62
N HIS A 314 7.48 5.13 14.85
CA HIS A 314 8.50 4.91 15.88
C HIS A 314 7.88 4.59 17.25
N LEU A 315 6.92 5.40 17.71
CA LEU A 315 6.23 5.18 18.98
C LEU A 315 5.45 3.85 19.00
N TYR A 316 4.71 3.53 17.93
CA TYR A 316 3.95 2.28 17.85
C TYR A 316 4.86 1.04 17.97
N PHE A 317 5.92 0.94 17.17
CA PHE A 317 6.82 -0.23 17.22
C PHE A 317 7.64 -0.26 18.52
N THR A 318 8.02 0.89 19.07
CA THR A 318 8.61 1.00 20.41
C THR A 318 7.69 0.46 21.51
N GLU A 319 6.38 0.69 21.42
CA GLU A 319 5.39 0.17 22.38
C GLU A 319 5.17 -1.35 22.21
N VAL A 320 5.04 -1.84 20.98
CA VAL A 320 4.97 -3.27 20.63
C VAL A 320 6.21 -4.03 21.13
N ALA A 321 7.41 -3.50 20.90
CA ALA A 321 8.66 -4.06 21.40
C ALA A 321 8.67 -4.15 22.92
N ARG A 322 8.25 -3.10 23.62
CA ARG A 322 8.15 -3.07 25.10
C ARG A 322 7.11 -4.04 25.67
N ALA A 323 6.08 -4.40 24.90
CA ALA A 323 5.10 -5.42 25.26
C ALA A 323 5.57 -6.86 24.96
N GLY A 324 6.68 -7.03 24.23
CA GLY A 324 7.19 -8.34 23.80
C GLY A 324 6.36 -8.96 22.65
N GLY A 325 5.52 -8.18 21.98
CA GLY A 325 4.56 -8.67 20.99
C GLY A 325 3.44 -7.67 20.69
N PRO A 326 2.44 -8.06 19.90
CA PRO A 326 1.32 -7.20 19.53
C PRO A 326 0.53 -6.72 20.77
N LEU A 327 0.17 -5.43 20.76
CA LEU A 327 -0.52 -4.77 21.86
C LEU A 327 -1.98 -5.22 21.96
N GLN A 328 -2.27 -6.13 22.89
CA GLN A 328 -3.64 -6.42 23.32
C GLN A 328 -4.15 -5.26 24.20
N ASP A 329 -5.07 -4.49 23.63
CA ASP A 329 -5.70 -3.27 24.18
C ASP A 329 -4.73 -2.05 24.33
N PRO A 330 -5.02 -0.88 23.69
CA PRO A 330 -4.26 0.36 23.87
C PRO A 330 -4.16 0.93 25.30
N LEU A 331 -4.84 0.37 26.31
CA LEU A 331 -4.97 0.94 27.65
C LEU A 331 -4.40 0.09 28.81
N THR A 332 -3.72 -1.02 28.53
CA THR A 332 -3.22 -1.97 29.55
C THR A 332 -2.00 -1.46 30.34
N LYS A 333 -2.25 -0.62 31.36
CA LYS A 333 -1.27 -0.01 32.27
C LYS A 333 -0.57 -1.02 33.21
N ALA A 334 0.35 -1.83 32.70
CA ALA A 334 1.25 -2.63 33.54
C ALA A 334 2.28 -1.73 34.29
N PRO A 335 2.52 -1.92 35.60
CA PRO A 335 3.45 -1.09 36.37
C PRO A 335 4.93 -1.45 36.08
N VAL A 336 5.67 -0.55 35.44
CA VAL A 336 7.04 -0.81 34.96
C VAL A 336 8.12 -0.22 35.87
N SER A 337 8.68 -1.01 36.79
CA SER A 337 9.70 -0.52 37.74
C SER A 337 10.99 -1.35 37.88
N ILE A 338 10.95 -2.70 37.98
CA ILE A 338 12.13 -3.49 38.41
C ILE A 338 12.77 -4.35 37.30
N ILE A 339 12.01 -5.00 36.40
CA ILE A 339 12.57 -5.92 35.39
C ILE A 339 13.14 -5.19 34.14
N ARG A 340 13.72 -3.98 34.33
CA ARG A 340 14.33 -3.19 33.23
C ARG A 340 15.82 -3.49 32.98
N GLY A 341 16.47 -4.30 33.84
CA GLY A 341 17.89 -4.64 33.74
C GLY A 341 18.24 -5.83 32.84
N PHE A 342 17.26 -6.63 32.42
CA PHE A 342 17.46 -7.75 31.49
C PHE A 342 17.22 -7.30 30.04
N ARG A 343 17.84 -7.98 29.07
CA ARG A 343 17.87 -7.62 27.63
C ARG A 343 16.51 -7.11 27.16
N ARG A 344 16.40 -5.79 26.99
CA ARG A 344 15.12 -5.13 26.70
C ARG A 344 14.73 -5.44 25.26
N ALA A 345 13.50 -5.89 25.08
CA ALA A 345 12.95 -6.09 23.75
C ALA A 345 12.89 -4.74 23.01
N SER A 346 13.21 -4.79 21.72
CA SER A 346 13.58 -3.62 20.90
C SER A 346 13.16 -3.86 19.44
N SER A 347 13.10 -2.80 18.63
CA SER A 347 12.58 -2.85 17.26
C SER A 347 13.22 -1.84 16.31
N PHE A 348 13.24 -2.21 15.04
CA PHE A 348 13.30 -1.29 13.92
C PHE A 348 12.27 -1.69 12.86
N SER A 349 11.90 -0.75 12.02
CA SER A 349 10.99 -0.95 10.89
C SER A 349 11.54 -0.23 9.67
N VAL A 350 11.37 -0.83 8.51
CA VAL A 350 11.86 -0.34 7.22
C VAL A 350 10.66 -0.08 6.32
N TRP A 351 10.65 1.04 5.61
CA TRP A 351 9.51 1.51 4.83
C TRP A 351 9.97 2.00 3.45
N ARG A 352 9.09 1.91 2.45
CA ARG A 352 9.29 2.63 1.17
C ARG A 352 9.23 4.15 1.39
N PRO A 353 9.87 4.96 0.52
CA PRO A 353 9.90 6.41 0.71
C PRO A 353 8.54 7.06 0.41
N THR A 354 7.97 7.69 1.43
CA THR A 354 6.76 8.54 1.32
C THR A 354 7.19 10.00 1.13
N SER A 355 6.56 10.75 0.22
CA SER A 355 6.93 12.14 -0.04
C SER A 355 6.56 13.08 1.11
N LEU A 356 7.34 14.16 1.30
CA LEU A 356 7.06 15.16 2.33
C LEU A 356 5.69 15.82 2.16
N ASP A 357 5.19 15.99 0.93
CA ASP A 357 3.85 16.53 0.68
C ASP A 357 2.75 15.59 1.21
N ALA A 358 2.87 14.28 0.96
CA ALA A 358 1.94 13.29 1.50
C ALA A 358 2.00 13.23 3.04
N ILE A 359 3.21 13.33 3.61
CA ILE A 359 3.43 13.44 5.05
C ILE A 359 2.76 14.70 5.62
N GLN A 360 2.96 15.87 5.01
CA GLN A 360 2.36 17.14 5.43
C GLN A 360 0.83 17.13 5.33
N LEU A 361 0.28 16.55 4.27
CA LEU A 361 -1.16 16.38 4.09
C LEU A 361 -1.78 15.48 5.17
N MET A 362 -1.08 14.39 5.54
CA MET A 362 -1.46 13.51 6.65
C MET A 362 -1.33 14.21 8.02
N MET A 363 -0.23 14.93 8.27
CA MET A 363 -0.01 15.71 9.50
C MET A 363 -1.08 16.79 9.71
N THR A 364 -1.52 17.44 8.62
CA THR A 364 -2.52 18.51 8.68
C THR A 364 -3.96 18.02 8.55
N GLY A 365 -4.19 16.71 8.46
CA GLY A 365 -5.52 16.11 8.29
C GLY A 365 -6.22 16.47 6.97
N LYS A 366 -5.47 16.97 5.98
CA LYS A 366 -5.98 17.36 4.65
C LYS A 366 -6.10 16.17 3.70
N ALA A 367 -5.37 15.10 3.98
CA ALA A 367 -5.50 13.83 3.28
C ALA A 367 -5.26 12.68 4.27
N THR A 368 -5.56 11.47 3.84
CA THR A 368 -5.28 10.23 4.57
C THR A 368 -4.59 9.22 3.64
N GLY A 369 -3.76 8.35 4.17
CA GLY A 369 -2.99 7.38 3.38
C GLY A 369 -3.86 6.37 2.61
N LYS A 370 -3.43 6.01 1.38
CA LYS A 370 -4.04 5.02 0.48
C LYS A 370 -4.16 3.62 1.10
N GLY A 371 -5.19 2.87 0.71
CA GLY A 371 -5.41 1.47 1.05
C GLY A 371 -5.08 0.50 -0.09
N LEU A 372 -5.28 -0.80 0.15
CA LEU A 372 -4.96 -1.86 -0.81
C LEU A 372 -5.86 -1.85 -2.06
N GLU A 373 -7.06 -1.29 -1.96
CA GLU A 373 -8.02 -1.13 -3.05
C GLU A 373 -7.68 0.03 -4.01
N VAL A 374 -7.06 1.11 -3.52
CA VAL A 374 -6.58 2.24 -4.33
C VAL A 374 -5.23 1.89 -4.99
N LYS A 375 -5.14 2.04 -6.32
CA LYS A 375 -3.95 1.72 -7.12
C LYS A 375 -3.54 2.81 -8.13
N GLY A 376 -4.19 3.97 -8.06
CA GLY A 376 -3.70 5.20 -8.70
C GLY A 376 -2.35 5.63 -8.12
N LYS A 377 -1.67 6.54 -8.82
CA LYS A 377 -0.35 7.05 -8.40
C LYS A 377 -0.47 8.51 -7.98
N SER A 378 0.20 8.87 -6.90
CA SER A 378 0.25 10.23 -6.39
C SER A 378 1.03 11.15 -7.33
N ALA A 379 0.64 12.41 -7.41
CA ALA A 379 1.41 13.44 -8.10
C ALA A 379 2.72 13.73 -7.33
N LYS A 380 3.77 14.05 -8.09
CA LYS A 380 5.13 14.30 -7.59
C LYS A 380 5.45 15.78 -7.35
N TYR A 381 4.64 16.67 -7.91
CA TYR A 381 4.72 18.12 -7.76
C TYR A 381 3.37 18.76 -8.13
N GLY A 382 3.29 20.10 -8.05
CA GLY A 382 2.09 20.87 -8.39
C GLY A 382 1.07 20.99 -7.24
N ARG A 383 -0.08 21.63 -7.51
CA ARG A 383 -1.21 21.82 -6.58
C ARG A 383 -1.76 20.51 -6.00
N LEU A 384 -1.47 19.38 -6.64
CA LEU A 384 -1.90 18.04 -6.24
C LEU A 384 -0.77 17.17 -5.64
N SER A 385 0.43 17.70 -5.39
CA SER A 385 1.55 16.88 -4.91
C SER A 385 1.19 16.06 -3.66
N GLY A 386 1.63 14.81 -3.61
CA GLY A 386 1.30 13.85 -2.55
C GLY A 386 -0.11 13.23 -2.66
N LEU A 387 -1.11 13.94 -3.21
CA LEU A 387 -2.45 13.41 -3.49
C LEU A 387 -2.47 12.51 -4.73
N ILE A 388 -3.49 11.66 -4.85
CA ILE A 388 -3.74 10.81 -6.03
C ILE A 388 -4.80 11.46 -6.94
N PRO A 389 -4.43 12.01 -8.12
CA PRO A 389 -5.39 12.48 -9.10
C PRO A 389 -6.33 11.35 -9.56
N PHE A 390 -7.62 11.63 -9.69
CA PHE A 390 -8.58 10.69 -10.27
C PHE A 390 -8.38 10.57 -11.79
N ILE A 391 -8.08 11.69 -12.46
CA ILE A 391 -7.75 11.73 -13.89
C ILE A 391 -6.22 11.59 -14.08
N GLN A 392 -5.81 10.39 -14.48
CA GLN A 392 -4.42 9.92 -14.68
C GLN A 392 -3.99 9.94 -16.15
N ILE A 393 -4.87 10.41 -17.05
CA ILE A 393 -4.55 10.70 -18.45
C ILE A 393 -4.58 12.21 -18.71
N HIS A 394 -3.69 12.70 -19.57
CA HIS A 394 -3.57 14.12 -19.93
C HIS A 394 -3.27 14.36 -21.42
N GLN A 395 -3.48 13.35 -22.26
CA GLN A 395 -3.26 13.40 -23.72
C GLN A 395 -4.52 12.89 -24.41
N ASP A 396 -5.06 13.62 -25.40
CA ASP A 396 -6.35 13.26 -26.03
C ASP A 396 -6.37 11.86 -26.66
N LEU A 397 -5.23 11.40 -27.20
CA LEU A 397 -5.09 10.05 -27.74
C LEU A 397 -5.41 8.96 -26.70
N HIS A 398 -5.20 9.25 -25.41
CA HIS A 398 -5.50 8.36 -24.30
C HIS A 398 -6.99 8.35 -23.90
N LYS A 399 -7.78 9.39 -24.24
CA LYS A 399 -9.25 9.39 -24.04
C LYS A 399 -9.94 8.24 -24.79
N ASN A 400 -9.37 7.87 -25.94
CA ASN A 400 -9.90 6.87 -26.87
C ASN A 400 -9.24 5.48 -26.76
N VAL A 401 -8.43 5.21 -25.74
CA VAL A 401 -7.89 3.85 -25.48
C VAL A 401 -9.04 2.96 -25.00
N GLY A 402 -9.77 2.40 -25.97
CA GLY A 402 -11.20 2.03 -25.89
C GLY A 402 -11.59 0.90 -24.93
N LYS A 403 -10.71 0.49 -24.02
CA LYS A 403 -10.97 -0.51 -22.97
C LYS A 403 -10.39 -0.07 -21.61
N LEU A 404 -10.68 1.17 -21.20
CA LEU A 404 -10.54 1.64 -19.80
C LEU A 404 -11.37 0.80 -18.80
N GLY A 405 -12.27 -0.07 -19.30
CA GLY A 405 -13.01 -1.00 -18.46
C GLY A 405 -14.14 -0.34 -17.66
N LEU A 406 -14.63 0.81 -18.13
CA LEU A 406 -15.86 1.48 -17.65
C LEU A 406 -17.02 0.49 -17.68
N SER A 407 -17.63 0.23 -16.52
CA SER A 407 -18.74 -0.71 -16.43
C SER A 407 -20.00 -0.07 -17.03
N ARG A 408 -20.96 -0.89 -17.49
CA ARG A 408 -22.30 -0.42 -17.89
C ARG A 408 -23.15 -0.08 -16.67
N GLU A 409 -23.05 -0.95 -15.67
CA GLU A 409 -23.67 -0.86 -14.34
C GLU A 409 -22.74 -0.17 -13.32
N GLY A 410 -21.66 0.47 -13.78
CA GLY A 410 -20.72 1.17 -12.91
C GLY A 410 -21.29 2.49 -12.46
N ARG A 411 -21.36 2.70 -11.14
CA ARG A 411 -21.77 3.96 -10.52
C ARG A 411 -20.65 4.49 -9.62
N ILE A 412 -20.53 5.81 -9.56
CA ILE A 412 -19.41 6.52 -8.94
C ILE A 412 -19.94 7.68 -8.09
N HIS A 413 -19.50 7.73 -6.84
CA HIS A 413 -19.74 8.85 -5.94
C HIS A 413 -18.74 9.97 -6.25
N VAL A 414 -19.24 11.17 -6.52
CA VAL A 414 -18.44 12.38 -6.77
C VAL A 414 -18.89 13.49 -5.83
N TYR A 415 -17.97 14.01 -5.03
CA TYR A 415 -18.21 15.05 -4.02
C TYR A 415 -17.62 16.40 -4.44
N TYR A 416 -18.25 17.47 -3.94
CA TYR A 416 -17.92 18.87 -4.22
C TYR A 416 -17.72 19.65 -2.92
N GLN A 417 -16.98 20.76 -2.98
CA GLN A 417 -16.64 21.59 -1.82
C GLN A 417 -17.87 22.29 -1.19
N ASN A 418 -18.91 22.56 -1.99
CA ASN A 418 -20.14 23.26 -1.58
C ASN A 418 -21.35 22.82 -2.42
N ASP A 419 -22.57 23.22 -2.02
CA ASP A 419 -23.80 22.79 -2.71
C ASP A 419 -24.04 23.47 -4.08
N ASP A 420 -23.56 24.70 -4.28
CA ASP A 420 -23.66 25.36 -5.59
C ASP A 420 -22.86 24.59 -6.65
N MET A 421 -21.61 24.24 -6.34
CA MET A 421 -20.76 23.42 -7.20
C MET A 421 -21.39 22.07 -7.51
N ARG A 422 -22.04 21.43 -6.53
CA ARG A 422 -22.85 20.22 -6.76
C ARG A 422 -24.04 20.50 -7.69
N CYS A 423 -24.79 21.57 -7.48
CA CYS A 423 -25.96 21.91 -8.27
C CYS A 423 -25.61 22.33 -9.71
N ARG A 424 -24.46 22.98 -9.91
CA ARG A 424 -23.86 23.27 -11.22
C ARG A 424 -23.39 22.00 -11.91
N ALA A 425 -22.69 21.10 -11.21
CA ALA A 425 -22.32 19.79 -11.73
C ALA A 425 -23.54 18.97 -12.18
N LEU A 426 -24.59 18.92 -11.36
CA LEU A 426 -25.86 18.25 -11.66
C LEU A 426 -26.47 18.76 -12.97
N LYS A 427 -26.59 20.09 -13.15
CA LYS A 427 -27.11 20.70 -14.38
C LYS A 427 -26.28 20.31 -15.62
N LEU A 428 -24.95 20.29 -15.50
CA LEU A 428 -24.06 19.92 -16.59
C LEU A 428 -24.19 18.43 -16.95
N PHE A 429 -24.16 17.51 -15.97
CA PHE A 429 -24.37 16.08 -16.24
C PHE A 429 -25.77 15.79 -16.84
N MET A 430 -26.82 16.53 -16.43
CA MET A 430 -28.15 16.36 -17.04
C MET A 430 -28.21 16.80 -18.51
N ASN A 431 -27.41 17.78 -18.93
CA ASN A 431 -27.25 18.11 -20.35
C ASN A 431 -26.53 16.97 -21.09
N VAL A 432 -25.41 16.47 -20.56
CA VAL A 432 -24.68 15.36 -21.17
C VAL A 432 -25.53 14.09 -21.27
N ILE A 433 -26.38 13.80 -20.28
CA ILE A 433 -27.36 12.70 -20.37
C ILE A 433 -28.38 12.95 -21.48
N ARG A 434 -28.91 14.16 -21.62
CA ARG A 434 -29.83 14.52 -22.72
C ARG A 434 -29.17 14.27 -24.07
N ASP A 435 -27.90 14.65 -24.21
CA ASP A 435 -27.16 14.49 -25.47
C ASP A 435 -26.84 13.00 -25.74
N MET A 436 -26.38 12.26 -24.73
CA MET A 436 -26.16 10.80 -24.81
C MET A 436 -27.44 10.00 -25.16
N VAL A 437 -28.61 10.45 -24.71
CA VAL A 437 -29.90 9.77 -24.93
C VAL A 437 -30.59 10.25 -26.22
N SER A 438 -30.33 11.47 -26.70
CA SER A 438 -30.91 12.02 -27.93
C SER A 438 -30.11 11.70 -29.20
N LEU A 439 -28.88 11.18 -29.08
CA LEU A 439 -28.18 10.51 -30.18
C LEU A 439 -29.10 9.43 -30.80
N PRO A 440 -29.49 9.55 -32.09
CA PRO A 440 -30.41 8.59 -32.69
C PRO A 440 -29.81 7.19 -32.69
N ILE A 441 -30.61 6.19 -32.31
CA ILE A 441 -30.29 4.79 -32.52
C ILE A 441 -30.36 4.55 -34.03
N PHE A 442 -29.22 4.58 -34.72
CA PHE A 442 -29.19 4.46 -36.18
C PHE A 442 -29.37 2.98 -36.54
N LEU A 443 -30.50 2.66 -37.14
CA LEU A 443 -30.76 1.28 -37.58
C LEU A 443 -29.65 0.85 -38.57
N PRO A 444 -29.04 -0.35 -38.40
CA PRO A 444 -27.70 -0.67 -38.90
C PRO A 444 -27.64 -1.02 -40.41
N ASN A 445 -28.36 -0.27 -41.24
CA ASN A 445 -28.44 -0.46 -42.69
C ASN A 445 -27.26 0.19 -43.46
N ASP A 446 -26.47 1.05 -42.81
CA ASP A 446 -25.24 1.63 -43.38
C ASP A 446 -24.03 0.77 -42.99
N SER A 447 -23.70 -0.20 -43.85
CA SER A 447 -22.62 -1.18 -43.65
C SER A 447 -21.20 -0.59 -43.69
N SER A 448 -21.06 0.73 -43.84
CA SER A 448 -19.77 1.43 -43.88
C SER A 448 -19.29 1.97 -42.53
N ARG A 449 -20.18 2.07 -41.52
CA ARG A 449 -19.86 2.70 -40.22
C ARG A 449 -19.20 1.74 -39.24
N ASP A 450 -18.27 2.28 -38.43
CA ASP A 450 -17.59 1.51 -37.38
C ASP A 450 -18.55 1.22 -36.21
N LEU A 451 -19.15 0.04 -36.23
CA LEU A 451 -20.06 -0.50 -35.20
C LEU A 451 -19.49 -0.48 -33.77
N ASN A 452 -18.17 -0.30 -33.59
CA ASN A 452 -17.56 -0.11 -32.28
C ASN A 452 -17.91 1.25 -31.63
N GLN A 453 -18.38 2.24 -32.41
CA GLN A 453 -18.66 3.58 -31.91
C GLN A 453 -20.07 3.72 -31.31
N GLU A 454 -21.04 2.93 -31.76
CA GLU A 454 -22.46 3.04 -31.36
C GLU A 454 -22.75 2.33 -30.02
N TYR A 455 -22.27 1.10 -29.84
CA TYR A 455 -22.35 0.40 -28.54
C TYR A 455 -21.42 0.97 -27.45
N ARG A 456 -20.65 2.03 -27.75
CA ARG A 456 -19.61 2.59 -26.89
C ARG A 456 -20.16 3.12 -25.55
N TRP A 457 -21.38 3.66 -25.57
CA TRP A 457 -21.92 4.45 -24.46
C TRP A 457 -23.18 3.90 -23.80
N GLU A 458 -23.60 2.67 -24.11
CA GLU A 458 -24.75 2.03 -23.43
C GLU A 458 -24.62 2.15 -21.90
N VAL A 459 -25.62 2.70 -21.21
CA VAL A 459 -25.68 2.81 -19.75
C VAL A 459 -26.92 2.07 -19.26
N SER A 460 -26.81 1.29 -18.17
CA SER A 460 -27.97 0.59 -17.60
C SER A 460 -28.93 1.52 -16.85
N ASP A 461 -28.39 2.61 -16.32
CA ASP A 461 -29.07 3.58 -15.48
C ASP A 461 -28.40 4.96 -15.64
N TYR A 462 -29.13 5.92 -16.22
CA TYR A 462 -28.69 7.30 -16.38
C TYR A 462 -29.00 8.17 -15.15
N GLY A 463 -29.64 7.63 -14.11
CA GLY A 463 -30.06 8.35 -12.92
C GLY A 463 -28.91 9.02 -12.18
N ILE A 464 -29.11 10.29 -11.79
CA ILE A 464 -28.25 11.04 -10.88
C ILE A 464 -28.97 11.14 -9.53
N TYR A 465 -28.32 10.70 -8.46
CA TYR A 465 -28.89 10.76 -7.11
C TYR A 465 -28.06 11.70 -6.23
N ARG A 466 -28.70 12.61 -5.49
CA ARG A 466 -28.02 13.48 -4.52
C ARG A 466 -27.61 12.67 -3.28
N LEU A 467 -26.34 12.78 -2.89
CA LEU A 467 -25.82 12.24 -1.65
C LEU A 467 -25.64 13.38 -0.66
N ASN A 468 -26.30 13.30 0.51
CA ASN A 468 -26.21 14.34 1.55
C ASN A 468 -25.47 13.85 2.82
N LYS A 469 -25.25 12.54 2.98
CA LYS A 469 -24.78 11.95 4.26
C LYS A 469 -23.35 12.33 4.64
N SER A 470 -22.48 12.59 3.65
CA SER A 470 -21.03 12.77 3.86
C SER A 470 -20.50 14.07 3.24
N GLY A 471 -21.38 15.04 3.01
CA GLY A 471 -21.10 16.28 2.28
C GLY A 471 -21.89 16.37 0.97
N PHE A 472 -21.50 17.29 0.09
CA PHE A 472 -22.21 17.60 -1.15
C PHE A 472 -21.85 16.61 -2.26
N GLY A 473 -22.46 15.43 -2.25
CA GLY A 473 -22.19 14.38 -3.24
C GLY A 473 -23.26 14.19 -4.30
N LEU A 474 -22.87 13.59 -5.41
CA LEU A 474 -23.71 12.97 -6.44
C LEU A 474 -23.27 11.52 -6.63
N ASP A 475 -24.22 10.59 -6.75
CA ASP A 475 -23.98 9.27 -7.32
C ASP A 475 -24.47 9.27 -8.78
N ILE A 476 -23.60 8.86 -9.70
CA ILE A 476 -23.79 8.94 -11.15
C ILE A 476 -23.19 7.73 -11.86
N SER A 477 -23.59 7.45 -13.10
CA SER A 477 -22.91 6.43 -13.91
C SER A 477 -21.46 6.81 -14.23
N GLU A 478 -20.54 5.85 -14.15
CA GLU A 478 -19.15 5.98 -14.62
C GLU A 478 -19.05 6.43 -16.08
N ARG A 479 -19.99 6.02 -16.93
CA ARG A 479 -19.99 6.36 -18.37
C ARG A 479 -20.39 7.81 -18.59
N VAL A 480 -21.41 8.28 -17.88
CA VAL A 480 -21.82 9.69 -17.86
C VAL A 480 -20.71 10.57 -17.28
N PHE A 481 -20.11 10.18 -16.14
CA PHE A 481 -18.96 10.90 -15.58
C PHE A 481 -17.79 10.98 -16.56
N TYR A 482 -17.41 9.85 -17.17
CA TYR A 482 -16.27 9.84 -18.10
C TYR A 482 -16.55 10.63 -19.39
N GLN A 483 -17.77 10.59 -19.91
CA GLN A 483 -18.17 11.44 -21.05
C GLN A 483 -18.04 12.92 -20.68
N ALA A 484 -18.78 13.37 -19.65
CA ALA A 484 -18.87 14.76 -19.23
C ALA A 484 -17.55 15.35 -18.72
N CYS A 485 -16.75 14.58 -17.99
CA CYS A 485 -15.52 15.07 -17.35
C CYS A 485 -14.24 14.75 -18.13
N VAL A 486 -14.25 13.81 -19.08
CA VAL A 486 -13.00 13.33 -19.73
C VAL A 486 -13.09 13.34 -21.25
N MET A 487 -14.24 13.06 -21.87
CA MET A 487 -14.35 13.17 -23.33
C MET A 487 -14.48 14.63 -23.77
N GLU A 488 -15.38 15.38 -23.11
CA GLU A 488 -15.79 16.74 -23.49
C GLU A 488 -14.85 17.85 -22.97
N GLN A 489 -14.12 17.59 -21.88
CA GLN A 489 -13.21 18.58 -21.27
C GLN A 489 -11.80 18.51 -21.89
N ASP A 490 -11.07 19.63 -21.84
CA ASP A 490 -9.61 19.58 -21.98
C ASP A 490 -9.00 18.89 -20.74
N ILE A 491 -8.24 17.81 -20.96
CA ILE A 491 -7.57 17.02 -19.91
C ILE A 491 -6.08 17.32 -19.81
N THR A 492 -5.54 18.23 -20.63
CA THR A 492 -4.12 18.58 -20.60
C THR A 492 -3.73 19.14 -19.23
N ARG A 493 -2.46 18.95 -18.87
CA ARG A 493 -1.89 19.39 -17.60
C ARG A 493 -0.68 20.26 -17.91
N THR A 494 -0.69 21.49 -17.40
CA THR A 494 0.38 22.48 -17.53
C THR A 494 0.51 23.24 -16.21
N GLY A 495 1.70 23.74 -15.90
CA GLY A 495 1.92 24.59 -14.72
C GLY A 495 1.67 23.85 -13.40
N ASP A 496 0.90 24.44 -12.48
CA ASP A 496 0.61 23.85 -11.16
C ASP A 496 -0.28 22.60 -11.23
N LEU A 497 -0.97 22.36 -12.35
CA LEU A 497 -1.82 21.20 -12.58
C LEU A 497 -1.07 19.98 -13.18
N GLU A 498 0.22 20.13 -13.48
CA GLU A 498 1.11 18.99 -13.76
C GLU A 498 1.31 18.10 -12.53
N THR A 499 1.63 16.83 -12.78
CA THR A 499 1.69 15.79 -11.75
C THR A 499 3.02 15.05 -11.67
N GLY A 500 3.97 15.36 -12.57
CA GLY A 500 5.21 14.58 -12.73
C GLY A 500 5.01 13.13 -13.16
N ARG A 501 3.82 12.76 -13.65
CA ARG A 501 3.48 11.41 -14.14
C ARG A 501 3.24 11.41 -15.65
N PRO A 502 3.69 10.38 -16.39
CA PRO A 502 3.25 10.18 -17.76
C PRO A 502 1.75 9.87 -17.81
N SER A 503 1.08 10.23 -18.90
CA SER A 503 -0.34 9.92 -19.13
C SER A 503 -0.54 8.42 -19.31
N GLU A 504 -1.19 7.74 -18.36
CA GLU A 504 -1.26 6.27 -18.33
C GLU A 504 -2.72 5.76 -18.20
N PRO A 505 -3.34 5.31 -19.32
CA PRO A 505 -4.68 4.72 -19.34
C PRO A 505 -4.91 3.56 -18.36
N ASN A 506 -3.85 2.86 -17.95
CA ASN A 506 -3.97 1.79 -16.97
C ASN A 506 -4.29 2.40 -15.58
N PHE A 507 -3.49 3.33 -15.05
CA PHE A 507 -3.79 3.98 -13.76
C PHE A 507 -5.17 4.66 -13.76
N GLN A 508 -5.62 5.21 -14.89
CA GLN A 508 -7.00 5.70 -15.03
C GLN A 508 -8.06 4.62 -14.80
N SER A 509 -7.85 3.43 -15.37
CA SER A 509 -8.75 2.29 -15.22
C SER A 509 -8.72 1.73 -13.79
N MET A 510 -7.58 1.82 -13.11
CA MET A 510 -7.42 1.40 -11.71
C MET A 510 -8.19 2.29 -10.75
N ASN A 511 -8.24 3.60 -11.00
CA ASN A 511 -9.08 4.53 -10.25
C ASN A 511 -10.56 4.15 -10.36
N PHE A 512 -11.07 3.92 -11.58
CA PHE A 512 -12.43 3.36 -11.79
C PHE A 512 -12.62 1.95 -11.23
N GLU A 513 -11.57 1.12 -11.11
CA GLU A 513 -11.68 -0.17 -10.44
C GLU A 513 -11.80 -0.03 -8.92
N SER A 514 -11.14 0.97 -8.31
CA SER A 514 -11.17 1.19 -6.87
C SER A 514 -12.54 1.66 -6.35
N THR A 515 -13.22 2.56 -7.08
CA THR A 515 -14.58 3.04 -6.72
C THR A 515 -15.65 1.95 -6.73
N ARG A 516 -15.40 0.82 -7.42
CA ARG A 516 -16.29 -0.37 -7.45
C ARG A 516 -16.04 -1.40 -6.36
N LYS A 517 -14.95 -1.30 -5.59
CA LYS A 517 -14.51 -2.36 -4.66
C LYS A 517 -15.18 -2.34 -3.29
N TYR A 518 -16.04 -1.35 -3.03
CA TYR A 518 -16.69 -1.22 -1.73
C TYR A 518 -17.65 -2.38 -1.47
N ASN A 519 -17.38 -3.11 -0.38
CA ASN A 519 -18.12 -4.30 0.06
C ASN A 519 -18.93 -4.06 1.35
N GLY A 520 -19.10 -2.80 1.77
CA GLY A 520 -19.73 -2.43 3.03
C GLY A 520 -18.80 -2.36 4.24
N ILE A 521 -17.50 -2.64 4.09
CA ILE A 521 -16.53 -2.69 5.20
C ILE A 521 -15.36 -1.73 4.95
N GLY A 522 -15.12 -0.82 5.91
CA GLY A 522 -14.05 0.17 5.85
C GLY A 522 -14.40 1.41 5.00
N PRO A 523 -13.40 2.23 4.62
CA PRO A 523 -13.64 3.44 3.83
C PRO A 523 -14.09 3.12 2.40
N ARG A 524 -15.06 3.86 1.88
CA ARG A 524 -15.48 3.75 0.47
C ARG A 524 -14.62 4.66 -0.40
N THR A 525 -14.00 4.12 -1.44
CA THR A 525 -13.29 4.94 -2.44
C THR A 525 -14.29 5.74 -3.27
N VAL A 526 -14.12 7.06 -3.33
CA VAL A 526 -14.95 8.03 -4.04
C VAL A 526 -14.08 9.04 -4.78
N VAL A 527 -14.70 9.97 -5.51
CA VAL A 527 -14.03 11.11 -6.16
C VAL A 527 -14.37 12.38 -5.43
N LEU A 528 -13.42 13.30 -5.32
CA LEU A 528 -13.62 14.66 -4.80
C LEU A 528 -13.11 15.69 -5.80
N GLN A 529 -13.91 16.70 -6.13
CA GLN A 529 -13.48 17.88 -6.87
C GLN A 529 -12.78 18.86 -5.90
N LEU A 530 -11.55 19.29 -6.24
CA LEU A 530 -10.76 20.26 -5.47
C LEU A 530 -10.73 21.67 -6.09
N ASP A 531 -11.38 21.85 -7.22
CA ASP A 531 -11.64 23.17 -7.79
C ASP A 531 -12.96 23.73 -7.25
N ASP A 532 -12.96 25.03 -7.00
CA ASP A 532 -14.01 25.83 -6.38
C ASP A 532 -14.81 26.67 -7.40
N ASP A 533 -14.31 26.82 -8.63
CA ASP A 533 -14.94 27.59 -9.71
C ASP A 533 -15.53 26.68 -10.82
N GLU A 534 -14.85 25.59 -11.20
CA GLU A 534 -15.18 24.75 -12.35
C GLU A 534 -15.53 23.29 -11.94
N PRO A 535 -16.82 22.92 -11.82
CA PRO A 535 -17.19 21.65 -11.19
C PRO A 535 -16.75 20.40 -11.94
N LEU A 536 -16.64 20.44 -13.28
CA LEU A 536 -16.25 19.28 -14.10
C LEU A 536 -14.77 19.25 -14.50
N LYS A 537 -13.95 20.17 -13.97
CA LYS A 537 -12.52 20.32 -14.31
C LYS A 537 -11.75 19.01 -14.07
N PRO A 538 -11.21 18.34 -15.12
CA PRO A 538 -10.62 17.01 -14.97
C PRO A 538 -9.33 17.00 -14.18
N GLN A 539 -8.54 18.08 -14.27
CA GLN A 539 -7.20 18.16 -13.69
C GLN A 539 -7.23 18.00 -12.17
N THR A 540 -8.27 18.52 -11.52
CA THR A 540 -8.41 18.74 -10.07
C THR A 540 -9.24 17.69 -9.33
N PHE A 541 -9.89 16.75 -10.03
CA PHE A 541 -10.49 15.59 -9.36
C PHE A 541 -9.41 14.71 -8.72
N VAL A 542 -9.60 14.34 -7.45
CA VAL A 542 -8.73 13.40 -6.73
C VAL A 542 -9.50 12.17 -6.24
N VAL A 543 -8.77 11.09 -5.98
CA VAL A 543 -9.27 9.95 -5.22
C VAL A 543 -9.47 10.41 -3.77
N ALA A 544 -10.61 10.07 -3.18
CA ALA A 544 -10.96 10.36 -1.79
C ALA A 544 -11.57 9.13 -1.12
N TYR A 545 -11.66 9.14 0.21
CA TYR A 545 -12.45 8.18 0.98
C TYR A 545 -13.69 8.85 1.58
N GLU A 546 -14.85 8.24 1.36
CA GLU A 546 -16.05 8.44 2.15
C GLU A 546 -15.98 7.51 3.37
N GLU A 547 -15.76 8.09 4.56
CA GLU A 547 -15.64 7.39 5.84
C GLU A 547 -16.12 8.30 6.98
N ASN A 548 -16.80 7.75 8.00
CA ASN A 548 -17.26 8.48 9.19
C ASN A 548 -18.05 9.78 8.89
N ASN A 549 -18.95 9.75 7.90
CA ASN A 549 -19.73 10.89 7.40
C ASN A 549 -18.87 12.06 6.87
N SER A 550 -17.63 11.79 6.46
CA SER A 550 -16.69 12.76 5.89
C SER A 550 -16.12 12.26 4.57
N VAL A 551 -15.63 13.17 3.72
CA VAL A 551 -14.91 12.83 2.49
C VAL A 551 -13.52 13.45 2.52
N THR A 552 -12.50 12.60 2.62
CA THR A 552 -11.09 13.02 2.81
C THR A 552 -10.25 12.59 1.59
N PRO A 553 -9.45 13.49 0.97
CA PRO A 553 -8.51 13.14 -0.09
C PRO A 553 -7.56 11.99 0.27
N VAL A 554 -7.13 11.21 -0.73
CA VAL A 554 -6.14 10.14 -0.55
C VAL A 554 -4.73 10.60 -0.97
N ALA A 555 -3.77 10.38 -0.09
CA ALA A 555 -2.33 10.56 -0.32
C ALA A 555 -1.58 9.22 -0.32
N SER A 556 -0.27 9.23 -0.62
CA SER A 556 0.59 8.08 -0.32
C SER A 556 0.62 7.78 1.19
N ASP A 557 0.37 6.52 1.57
CA ASP A 557 0.72 5.99 2.91
C ASP A 557 2.18 5.50 2.92
N PHE A 558 2.60 4.86 4.00
CA PHE A 558 3.91 4.22 4.14
C PHE A 558 3.80 2.72 3.85
N ASP A 559 4.22 2.30 2.64
CA ASP A 559 4.30 0.86 2.30
C ASP A 559 5.42 0.21 3.17
N CYS A 560 5.05 -0.64 4.14
CA CYS A 560 6.02 -1.32 5.01
C CYS A 560 6.89 -2.32 4.22
N PHE A 561 8.21 -2.27 4.40
CA PHE A 561 9.17 -3.17 3.75
C PHE A 561 9.41 -4.41 4.63
N THR A 562 9.95 -4.23 5.84
CA THR A 562 10.05 -5.28 6.87
C THR A 562 10.14 -4.69 8.28
N VAL A 563 9.97 -5.52 9.31
CA VAL A 563 10.09 -5.14 10.72
C VAL A 563 11.08 -6.10 11.39
N GLY A 564 12.10 -5.55 12.04
CA GLY A 564 13.09 -6.31 12.80
C GLY A 564 12.90 -6.11 14.29
N THR A 565 12.94 -7.20 15.07
CA THR A 565 12.75 -7.17 16.51
C THR A 565 13.85 -7.94 17.23
N ARG A 566 14.14 -7.53 18.46
CA ARG A 566 15.00 -8.22 19.42
C ARG A 566 14.17 -8.59 20.63
N GLY A 567 14.31 -9.82 21.13
CA GLY A 567 13.57 -10.29 22.31
C GLY A 567 12.07 -10.54 22.08
N VAL A 568 11.65 -10.69 20.81
CA VAL A 568 10.30 -11.12 20.42
C VAL A 568 10.45 -12.43 19.64
N THR A 569 9.85 -13.51 20.13
CA THR A 569 9.89 -14.83 19.47
C THR A 569 8.73 -14.99 18.51
N PHE A 570 8.98 -15.44 17.28
CA PHE A 570 7.96 -15.84 16.32
C PHE A 570 7.85 -17.38 16.32
N ASP A 571 6.82 -17.88 17.00
CA ASP A 571 6.64 -19.28 17.43
C ASP A 571 5.50 -20.02 16.69
N GLN A 572 4.80 -19.33 15.79
CA GLN A 572 3.74 -19.89 14.96
C GLN A 572 4.11 -19.75 13.48
N PRO A 573 4.13 -20.83 12.69
CA PRO A 573 4.55 -20.77 11.30
C PRO A 573 3.54 -20.01 10.41
N ILE A 574 4.04 -19.48 9.30
CA ILE A 574 3.19 -19.02 8.20
C ILE A 574 2.27 -20.17 7.71
N ALA A 575 1.04 -19.84 7.34
CA ALA A 575 0.07 -20.84 6.87
C ALA A 575 0.62 -21.64 5.67
N SER A 576 0.25 -22.91 5.55
CA SER A 576 0.82 -23.81 4.54
C SER A 576 0.56 -23.34 3.10
N GLU A 577 -0.55 -22.65 2.85
CA GLU A 577 -0.82 -22.00 1.56
C GLU A 577 0.19 -20.87 1.27
N GLN A 578 0.64 -20.14 2.29
CA GLN A 578 1.69 -19.12 2.15
C GLN A 578 3.06 -19.77 1.88
N VAL A 579 3.37 -20.93 2.50
CA VAL A 579 4.58 -21.72 2.19
C VAL A 579 4.58 -22.16 0.73
N GLU A 580 3.46 -22.71 0.25
CA GLU A 580 3.32 -23.14 -1.15
C GLU A 580 3.36 -21.96 -2.14
N LEU A 581 2.83 -20.80 -1.76
CA LEU A 581 2.97 -19.56 -2.55
C LEU A 581 4.42 -19.06 -2.58
N MET A 582 5.16 -19.19 -1.48
CA MET A 582 6.57 -18.83 -1.39
C MET A 582 7.43 -19.74 -2.30
N LYS A 583 7.22 -21.06 -2.28
CA LYS A 583 7.87 -22.00 -3.21
C LYS A 583 7.60 -21.64 -4.66
N TRP A 584 6.33 -21.46 -5.02
CA TRP A 584 5.92 -21.05 -6.36
C TRP A 584 6.61 -19.74 -6.78
N MET A 585 6.78 -18.79 -5.85
CA MET A 585 7.49 -17.55 -6.11
C MET A 585 8.98 -17.83 -6.39
N ILE A 586 9.67 -18.63 -5.58
CA ILE A 586 11.11 -18.94 -5.77
C ILE A 586 11.35 -19.70 -7.09
N GLU A 587 10.53 -20.71 -7.41
CA GLU A 587 10.58 -21.37 -8.72
C GLU A 587 10.32 -20.38 -9.88
N SER A 588 9.46 -19.39 -9.68
CA SER A 588 9.13 -18.40 -10.69
C SER A 588 10.25 -17.37 -10.84
N ILE A 589 10.96 -17.05 -9.76
CA ILE A 589 12.20 -16.26 -9.81
C ILE A 589 13.25 -17.03 -10.62
N ASP A 590 13.49 -18.33 -10.36
CA ASP A 590 14.42 -19.14 -11.16
C ASP A 590 14.10 -19.12 -12.67
N LYS A 591 12.82 -19.28 -13.01
CA LYS A 591 12.34 -19.21 -14.40
C LYS A 591 12.58 -17.82 -15.01
N VAL A 592 12.47 -16.74 -14.23
CA VAL A 592 12.82 -15.38 -14.66
C VAL A 592 14.33 -15.21 -14.83
N LEU A 593 15.16 -15.58 -13.85
CA LEU A 593 16.61 -15.43 -13.92
C LEU A 593 17.22 -16.25 -15.08
N THR A 594 16.71 -17.47 -15.30
CA THR A 594 17.08 -18.35 -16.43
C THR A 594 16.67 -17.76 -17.80
N THR A 595 15.65 -16.89 -17.87
CA THR A 595 15.11 -16.36 -19.13
C THR A 595 15.20 -14.84 -19.25
N GLN A 596 15.99 -14.17 -18.41
CA GLN A 596 16.06 -12.71 -18.35
C GLN A 596 16.55 -12.10 -19.68
N LYS A 597 15.85 -11.07 -20.15
CA LYS A 597 16.14 -10.39 -21.43
C LYS A 597 16.77 -9.04 -21.15
N LYS A 598 17.87 -8.73 -21.83
CA LYS A 598 18.71 -7.53 -21.61
C LYS A 598 17.98 -6.18 -21.68
N ASN A 599 16.74 -6.12 -22.17
CA ASN A 599 15.99 -4.89 -22.36
C ASN A 599 14.61 -4.92 -21.64
N ALA A 600 14.47 -5.66 -20.54
CA ALA A 600 13.21 -5.79 -19.81
C ALA A 600 13.40 -5.77 -18.29
N SER A 601 12.67 -4.89 -17.60
CA SER A 601 12.67 -4.76 -16.13
C SER A 601 12.09 -5.97 -15.40
N TRP A 602 12.39 -6.12 -14.11
CA TRP A 602 11.90 -7.21 -13.25
C TRP A 602 10.38 -7.38 -13.34
N ALA A 603 9.60 -6.31 -13.12
CA ALA A 603 8.15 -6.34 -13.26
C ALA A 603 7.66 -6.76 -14.67
N SER A 604 8.45 -6.49 -15.72
CA SER A 604 8.16 -6.94 -17.09
C SER A 604 8.36 -8.44 -17.27
N HIS A 605 9.32 -9.03 -16.55
CA HIS A 605 9.50 -10.48 -16.47
C HIS A 605 8.45 -11.15 -15.58
N TRP A 606 8.19 -10.61 -14.38
CA TRP A 606 7.22 -11.14 -13.42
C TRP A 606 5.79 -11.21 -14.00
N PHE A 607 5.41 -10.24 -14.82
CA PHE A 607 4.17 -10.27 -15.59
C PHE A 607 4.01 -11.52 -16.47
N ASN A 608 5.11 -12.02 -17.07
CA ASN A 608 5.06 -13.19 -17.94
C ASN A 608 4.89 -14.50 -17.14
N VAL A 609 5.31 -14.53 -15.87
CA VAL A 609 4.93 -15.59 -14.92
C VAL A 609 3.41 -15.51 -14.68
N LEU A 610 2.93 -14.32 -14.32
CA LEU A 610 1.54 -14.08 -13.93
C LEU A 610 0.50 -14.17 -15.07
N ASP A 611 0.90 -14.32 -16.34
CA ASP A 611 -0.04 -14.53 -17.48
C ASP A 611 -0.16 -16.00 -17.92
N GLN A 612 0.68 -16.90 -17.38
CA GLN A 612 0.59 -18.35 -17.56
C GLN A 612 -0.73 -18.86 -16.97
N PRO A 613 -1.38 -19.90 -17.53
CA PRO A 613 -2.68 -20.35 -17.04
C PRO A 613 -2.66 -20.89 -15.60
N ASP A 614 -1.51 -21.40 -15.14
CA ASP A 614 -1.45 -22.31 -13.98
C ASP A 614 -1.23 -21.64 -12.62
N HIS A 615 -0.86 -20.35 -12.58
CA HIS A 615 -0.73 -19.57 -11.32
C HIS A 615 -2.06 -19.40 -10.56
N ARG A 616 -3.17 -19.94 -11.07
CA ARG A 616 -4.54 -19.65 -10.67
C ARG A 616 -5.02 -20.36 -9.39
N LYS A 617 -4.12 -20.93 -8.57
CA LYS A 617 -4.44 -21.22 -7.17
C LYS A 617 -4.84 -19.92 -6.50
N LYS A 618 -6.15 -19.71 -6.30
CA LYS A 618 -6.69 -18.57 -5.55
C LYS A 618 -6.39 -18.76 -4.07
N ILE A 619 -5.19 -18.38 -3.68
CA ILE A 619 -4.94 -17.99 -2.31
C ILE A 619 -5.52 -16.58 -2.19
N ASP A 620 -6.62 -16.50 -1.45
CA ASP A 620 -7.24 -15.23 -1.09
C ASP A 620 -6.34 -14.50 -0.09
N MET A 621 -6.08 -13.23 -0.38
CA MET A 621 -5.15 -12.42 0.40
C MET A 621 -5.86 -11.94 1.67
N PRO A 622 -5.31 -12.12 2.88
CA PRO A 622 -5.92 -11.62 4.10
C PRO A 622 -6.06 -10.09 4.07
N ARG A 623 -6.91 -9.54 4.95
CA ARG A 623 -7.32 -8.12 4.92
C ARG A 623 -6.15 -7.14 4.86
N PHE A 624 -5.07 -7.43 5.60
CA PHE A 624 -3.87 -6.59 5.66
C PHE A 624 -2.68 -7.19 4.88
N GLY A 625 -2.90 -8.17 4.00
CA GLY A 625 -1.83 -8.90 3.31
C GLY A 625 -1.40 -10.19 4.03
N PHE A 626 -0.27 -10.75 3.60
CA PHE A 626 0.30 -11.98 4.12
C PHE A 626 1.19 -11.74 5.35
N GLY A 627 1.57 -12.82 6.06
CA GLY A 627 2.29 -12.75 7.33
C GLY A 627 2.24 -14.06 8.11
N ASP A 628 3.18 -14.24 9.04
CA ASP A 628 2.97 -15.12 10.20
C ASP A 628 1.94 -14.47 11.15
N PRO A 629 1.30 -15.22 12.07
CA PRO A 629 0.27 -14.67 12.95
C PRO A 629 0.71 -13.44 13.75
N LYS A 630 1.95 -13.41 14.25
CA LYS A 630 2.47 -12.35 15.12
C LYS A 630 2.86 -11.10 14.33
N SER A 631 3.51 -11.25 13.18
CA SER A 631 3.73 -10.14 12.24
C SER A 631 2.41 -9.57 11.70
N TYR A 632 1.43 -10.42 11.43
CA TYR A 632 0.10 -10.00 10.99
C TYR A 632 -0.64 -9.21 12.07
N GLU A 633 -0.62 -9.66 13.33
CA GLU A 633 -1.20 -8.93 14.47
C GLU A 633 -0.49 -7.59 14.71
N MET A 634 0.84 -7.52 14.61
CA MET A 634 1.60 -6.26 14.71
C MET A 634 1.19 -5.27 13.61
N MET A 635 1.06 -5.71 12.36
CA MET A 635 0.64 -4.82 11.27
C MET A 635 -0.86 -4.47 11.34
N ALA A 636 -1.72 -5.39 11.78
CA ALA A 636 -3.14 -5.12 12.01
C ALA A 636 -3.35 -4.05 13.12
N GLY A 637 -2.56 -4.14 14.21
CA GLY A 637 -2.55 -3.15 15.28
C GLY A 637 -2.07 -1.78 14.80
N ALA A 638 -1.03 -1.72 13.96
CA ALA A 638 -0.57 -0.49 13.31
C ALA A 638 -1.71 0.13 12.47
N VAL A 639 -2.25 -0.60 11.50
CA VAL A 639 -3.32 -0.11 10.61
C VAL A 639 -4.54 0.38 11.40
N THR A 640 -4.90 -0.31 12.48
CA THR A 640 -6.00 0.09 13.37
C THR A 640 -5.69 1.42 14.06
N ARG A 641 -4.50 1.60 14.65
CA ARG A 641 -4.07 2.86 15.29
C ARG A 641 -4.03 4.03 14.30
N PHE A 642 -3.51 3.83 13.10
CA PHE A 642 -3.43 4.88 12.08
C PHE A 642 -4.80 5.24 11.48
N ALA A 643 -5.75 4.30 11.44
CA ALA A 643 -7.15 4.61 11.13
C ALA A 643 -7.81 5.45 12.25
N HIS A 644 -7.62 5.09 13.52
CA HIS A 644 -8.13 5.89 14.65
C HIS A 644 -7.51 7.30 14.71
N ASN A 645 -6.23 7.44 14.39
CA ASN A 645 -5.54 8.73 14.26
C ASN A 645 -5.99 9.55 13.03
N LYS A 646 -6.91 9.05 12.20
CA LYS A 646 -7.46 9.64 10.95
C LYS A 646 -6.44 9.90 9.82
N ASN A 647 -5.14 9.92 10.10
CA ASN A 647 -4.09 10.11 9.09
C ASN A 647 -3.90 8.89 8.16
N GLY A 648 -4.28 7.68 8.60
CA GLY A 648 -4.23 6.47 7.75
C GLY A 648 -2.84 6.13 7.23
N ALA A 649 -1.77 6.51 7.95
CA ALA A 649 -0.40 6.48 7.43
C ALA A 649 0.19 5.08 7.19
N VAL A 650 -0.42 4.02 7.74
CA VAL A 650 -0.11 2.63 7.41
C VAL A 650 -1.44 1.93 7.16
N ARG A 651 -1.63 1.34 5.98
CA ARG A 651 -2.91 0.70 5.61
C ARG A 651 -2.80 -0.80 5.27
N HIS A 652 -1.59 -1.37 5.27
CA HIS A 652 -1.37 -2.81 5.11
C HIS A 652 -0.08 -3.32 5.77
N GLY A 653 0.11 -4.65 5.74
CA GLY A 653 1.29 -5.37 6.19
C GLY A 653 2.50 -5.25 5.25
N ALA A 654 3.55 -5.99 5.59
CA ALA A 654 4.89 -5.77 5.06
C ALA A 654 5.20 -6.53 3.74
N GLU A 655 5.96 -5.89 2.86
CA GLU A 655 6.39 -6.39 1.54
C GLU A 655 7.28 -7.64 1.63
N CYS A 656 7.93 -7.89 2.77
CA CYS A 656 8.62 -9.15 3.07
C CYS A 656 7.74 -10.39 2.89
N PHE A 657 6.42 -10.26 3.09
CA PHE A 657 5.42 -11.32 2.89
C PHE A 657 4.68 -11.25 1.54
N ASN A 658 4.98 -10.28 0.66
CA ASN A 658 4.30 -10.15 -0.64
C ASN A 658 4.85 -11.14 -1.68
N TYR A 659 4.51 -12.43 -1.50
CA TYR A 659 4.96 -13.51 -2.39
C TYR A 659 4.27 -13.51 -3.77
N LYS A 660 3.10 -12.90 -3.87
CA LYS A 660 2.27 -12.88 -5.09
C LYS A 660 2.79 -11.88 -6.12
N PHE A 661 3.34 -10.77 -5.63
CA PHE A 661 3.73 -9.62 -6.42
C PHE A 661 5.02 -8.97 -5.90
N PRO A 662 6.13 -9.72 -5.71
CA PRO A 662 7.38 -9.17 -5.20
C PRO A 662 7.89 -8.02 -6.07
N GLN A 663 8.12 -6.88 -5.42
CA GLN A 663 8.53 -5.63 -6.05
C GLN A 663 10.06 -5.46 -6.12
N ASP A 664 10.48 -4.44 -6.85
CA ASP A 664 11.85 -3.95 -6.81
C ASP A 664 12.10 -3.11 -5.56
N ILE A 665 13.37 -3.06 -5.14
CA ILE A 665 13.82 -2.31 -3.96
C ILE A 665 14.08 -0.86 -4.41
N ASP A 666 13.53 0.11 -3.67
CA ASP A 666 13.70 1.53 -3.98
C ASP A 666 15.16 1.99 -3.74
N ASP A 667 15.60 3.02 -4.45
CA ASP A 667 16.98 3.54 -4.38
C ASP A 667 17.32 4.15 -2.99
N LYS A 668 16.30 4.50 -2.19
CA LYS A 668 16.39 4.79 -0.77
C LYS A 668 15.18 4.19 -0.04
N LEU A 669 15.39 3.66 1.16
CA LEU A 669 14.36 3.15 2.09
C LEU A 669 14.45 3.89 3.44
N LEU A 670 13.32 4.09 4.10
CA LEU A 670 13.25 4.76 5.41
C LEU A 670 13.37 3.73 6.53
N VAL A 671 14.47 3.78 7.29
CA VAL A 671 14.64 3.03 8.55
C VAL A 671 14.13 3.87 9.71
N ILE A 672 13.38 3.26 10.62
CA ILE A 672 12.87 3.84 11.86
C ILE A 672 13.17 2.89 13.01
N SER A 673 13.85 3.31 14.08
CA SER A 673 14.30 2.43 15.17
C SER A 673 14.09 3.02 16.56
N ASP A 674 14.00 2.15 17.56
CA ASP A 674 13.92 2.51 18.99
C ASP A 674 15.27 2.58 19.71
N SER A 675 16.39 2.25 19.03
CA SER A 675 17.74 2.32 19.60
C SER A 675 18.29 3.76 19.73
N GLY A 676 17.70 4.73 19.03
CA GLY A 676 18.09 6.16 19.04
C GLY A 676 19.34 6.49 18.22
N PHE A 677 20.24 5.54 18.00
CA PHE A 677 21.54 5.72 17.33
C PHE A 677 21.55 5.04 15.94
N ILE A 678 20.69 5.51 15.03
CA ILE A 678 20.78 5.10 13.60
C ILE A 678 21.97 5.81 12.92
N ASP A 679 22.33 6.99 13.42
CA ASP A 679 23.59 7.69 13.23
C ASP A 679 23.82 8.69 14.39
N ASP A 680 24.91 9.46 14.33
CA ASP A 680 25.29 10.45 15.34
C ASP A 680 24.29 11.62 15.50
N THR A 681 23.28 11.74 14.64
CA THR A 681 22.29 12.83 14.71
C THR A 681 21.18 12.59 15.74
N ASN A 682 21.19 11.45 16.45
CA ASN A 682 20.20 11.09 17.47
C ASN A 682 18.74 11.13 16.94
N ARG A 683 18.57 10.91 15.63
CA ARG A 683 17.25 10.84 14.98
C ARG A 683 16.67 9.42 15.09
N PRO A 684 15.37 9.26 15.38
CA PRO A 684 14.70 7.96 15.41
C PRO A 684 14.46 7.36 14.02
N PHE A 685 14.83 8.06 12.94
CA PHE A 685 14.71 7.58 11.56
C PHE A 685 15.82 8.12 10.65
N LYS A 686 16.11 7.39 9.56
CA LYS A 686 17.08 7.76 8.51
C LYS A 686 16.67 7.14 7.16
N TYR A 687 16.88 7.86 6.06
CA TYR A 687 16.83 7.25 4.72
C TYR A 687 18.18 6.61 4.39
N MET A 688 18.17 5.35 3.95
CA MET A 688 19.34 4.55 3.60
C MET A 688 19.21 4.01 2.18
N THR A 689 20.30 3.98 1.42
CA THR A 689 20.40 3.16 0.20
C THR A 689 20.30 1.66 0.53
N PRO A 690 19.99 0.78 -0.43
CA PRO A 690 19.98 -0.67 -0.21
C PRO A 690 21.30 -1.23 0.38
N SER A 691 22.44 -0.64 0.03
CA SER A 691 23.75 -1.06 0.57
C SER A 691 23.93 -0.65 2.03
N GLU A 692 23.63 0.61 2.39
CA GLU A 692 23.64 1.07 3.80
C GLU A 692 22.66 0.29 4.66
N LEU A 693 21.46 -0.02 4.11
CA LEU A 693 20.46 -0.83 4.79
C LEU A 693 20.96 -2.25 5.04
N GLN A 694 21.68 -2.87 4.10
CA GLN A 694 22.29 -4.18 4.32
C GLN A 694 23.33 -4.13 5.44
N GLU A 695 24.24 -3.15 5.47
CA GLU A 695 25.21 -3.02 6.58
C GLU A 695 24.52 -2.77 7.93
N PHE A 696 23.52 -1.89 7.97
CA PHE A 696 22.69 -1.68 9.16
C PHE A 696 22.05 -2.99 9.63
N MET A 697 21.37 -3.71 8.73
CA MET A 697 20.70 -4.98 9.07
C MET A 697 21.70 -6.07 9.48
N LEU A 698 22.91 -6.11 8.91
CA LEU A 698 23.99 -7.01 9.35
C LEU A 698 24.45 -6.70 10.78
N ASN A 699 24.59 -5.41 11.14
CA ASN A 699 24.95 -5.00 12.50
C ASN A 699 23.82 -5.29 13.50
N GLN A 700 22.55 -5.06 13.11
CA GLN A 700 21.39 -5.39 13.93
C GLN A 700 21.30 -6.91 14.24
N ILE A 701 21.78 -7.79 13.36
CA ILE A 701 21.84 -9.24 13.62
C ILE A 701 22.85 -9.56 14.74
N ASP A 702 24.04 -8.93 14.76
CA ASP A 702 25.01 -9.11 15.86
C ASP A 702 24.44 -8.63 17.19
N ASP A 703 23.68 -7.53 17.13
CA ASP A 703 22.97 -6.95 18.26
C ASP A 703 21.79 -7.82 18.75
N GLY A 704 21.45 -8.91 18.03
CA GLY A 704 20.44 -9.90 18.37
C GLY A 704 19.02 -9.58 17.89
N TYR A 705 18.89 -8.82 16.78
CA TYR A 705 17.62 -8.63 16.09
C TYR A 705 17.41 -9.68 14.99
N ILE A 706 16.15 -9.95 14.68
CA ILE A 706 15.73 -10.82 13.58
C ILE A 706 14.51 -10.23 12.84
N PHE A 707 14.40 -10.51 11.54
CA PHE A 707 13.39 -9.99 10.61
C PHE A 707 13.11 -10.96 9.46
N PRO A 708 11.88 -10.99 8.91
CA PRO A 708 11.59 -11.72 7.68
C PRO A 708 12.12 -10.97 6.45
N LEU A 709 12.61 -11.73 5.46
CA LEU A 709 13.02 -11.23 4.14
C LEU A 709 12.15 -11.86 3.04
N ASN A 710 11.76 -11.07 2.03
CA ASN A 710 11.13 -11.64 0.83
C ASN A 710 12.18 -12.49 0.07
N PRO A 711 11.91 -13.76 -0.28
CA PRO A 711 12.88 -14.56 -1.04
C PRO A 711 13.29 -13.97 -2.39
N LYS A 712 12.51 -13.07 -3.00
CA LYS A 712 12.94 -12.30 -4.18
C LYS A 712 14.20 -11.49 -3.88
N TRP A 713 14.29 -10.86 -2.70
CA TRP A 713 15.48 -10.12 -2.31
C TRP A 713 16.68 -11.07 -2.18
N ILE A 714 16.49 -12.19 -1.45
CA ILE A 714 17.55 -13.16 -1.15
C ILE A 714 18.22 -13.73 -2.42
N VAL A 715 17.44 -14.06 -3.45
CA VAL A 715 17.96 -14.75 -4.65
C VAL A 715 18.03 -13.90 -5.93
N ALA A 716 17.52 -12.67 -5.93
CA ALA A 716 17.51 -11.81 -7.12
C ALA A 716 17.98 -10.36 -6.91
N ASP A 717 18.06 -9.83 -5.69
CA ASP A 717 18.61 -8.49 -5.42
C ASP A 717 20.01 -8.59 -4.78
N GLN A 718 21.01 -7.93 -5.39
CA GLN A 718 22.42 -8.17 -5.05
C GLN A 718 22.75 -7.83 -3.59
N GLY A 719 23.53 -8.70 -2.95
CA GLY A 719 24.02 -8.53 -1.57
C GLY A 719 23.04 -8.93 -0.47
N TRP A 720 21.77 -9.24 -0.75
CA TRP A 720 20.81 -9.63 0.29
C TRP A 720 21.03 -11.05 0.83
N LYS A 721 21.59 -11.96 0.04
CA LYS A 721 21.96 -13.32 0.47
C LYS A 721 22.84 -13.33 1.73
N ARG A 722 23.82 -12.42 1.84
CA ARG A 722 24.70 -12.34 3.03
C ARG A 722 23.95 -11.95 4.32
N VAL A 723 22.85 -11.22 4.21
CA VAL A 723 21.99 -10.85 5.35
C VAL A 723 21.16 -12.06 5.80
N TYR A 724 20.63 -12.83 4.84
CA TYR A 724 19.97 -14.11 5.11
C TYR A 724 20.94 -15.10 5.76
N ASP A 725 22.11 -15.31 5.15
CA ASP A 725 23.11 -16.28 5.63
C ASP A 725 23.62 -15.95 7.03
N LYS A 726 23.78 -14.66 7.36
CA LYS A 726 24.13 -14.24 8.71
C LYS A 726 23.05 -14.64 9.72
N MET A 727 21.76 -14.37 9.45
CA MET A 727 20.66 -14.85 10.31
C MET A 727 20.62 -16.38 10.41
N MET A 728 20.78 -17.08 9.28
CA MET A 728 20.76 -18.55 9.23
C MET A 728 21.93 -19.20 10.01
N SER A 729 23.05 -18.49 10.16
CA SER A 729 24.20 -18.92 10.97
C SER A 729 23.99 -18.75 12.48
N CYS A 730 23.09 -17.86 12.91
CA CYS A 730 22.89 -17.50 14.31
C CYS A 730 22.45 -18.71 15.15
N GLN A 731 23.16 -18.95 16.25
CA GLN A 731 22.92 -20.10 17.12
C GLN A 731 21.90 -19.84 18.25
N ASP A 732 21.37 -18.62 18.35
CA ASP A 732 20.32 -18.26 19.32
C ASP A 732 19.00 -18.99 19.04
N GLU A 733 18.32 -19.43 20.11
CA GLU A 733 17.12 -20.27 19.98
C GLU A 733 15.87 -19.47 19.60
N SER A 734 15.76 -18.20 20.02
CA SER A 734 14.67 -17.31 19.56
C SER A 734 14.81 -16.96 18.08
N THR A 735 16.06 -16.83 17.62
CA THR A 735 16.41 -16.70 16.20
C THR A 735 16.01 -17.95 15.42
N LYS A 736 16.46 -19.13 15.84
CA LYS A 736 16.10 -20.41 15.20
C LYS A 736 14.59 -20.64 15.13
N THR A 737 13.87 -20.39 16.22
CA THR A 737 12.40 -20.52 16.29
C THR A 737 11.72 -19.61 15.26
N SER A 738 12.19 -18.36 15.14
CA SER A 738 11.60 -17.37 14.23
C SER A 738 11.90 -17.68 12.75
N LEU A 739 13.11 -18.16 12.44
CA LEU A 739 13.45 -18.69 11.11
C LEU A 739 12.66 -19.95 10.75
N GLU A 740 12.29 -20.77 11.74
CA GLU A 740 11.40 -21.92 11.54
C GLU A 740 9.98 -21.49 11.19
N SER A 741 9.49 -20.40 11.79
CA SER A 741 8.16 -19.86 11.52
C SER A 741 8.01 -19.26 10.11
N TRP A 742 9.06 -18.62 9.57
CA TRP A 742 9.02 -18.04 8.22
C TRP A 742 9.51 -18.99 7.11
N TYR A 743 10.52 -19.80 7.41
CA TYR A 743 11.13 -20.75 6.46
C TYR A 743 11.22 -22.15 7.13
N PRO A 744 10.13 -22.92 7.27
CA PRO A 744 10.19 -24.23 7.93
C PRO A 744 11.14 -25.19 7.20
N ARG A 745 12.04 -25.90 7.88
CA ARG A 745 13.01 -26.85 7.28
C ARG A 745 12.30 -27.93 6.47
N GLU A 746 11.31 -28.56 7.06
CA GLU A 746 10.53 -29.65 6.43
C GLU A 746 9.75 -29.19 5.19
N SER A 747 9.65 -27.88 4.92
CA SER A 747 9.00 -27.38 3.71
C SER A 747 9.86 -27.53 2.45
N GLY A 748 11.19 -27.60 2.54
CA GLY A 748 12.10 -27.52 1.38
C GLY A 748 12.38 -26.10 0.86
N VAL A 749 11.89 -25.04 1.54
CA VAL A 749 12.06 -23.64 1.12
C VAL A 749 13.52 -23.17 1.21
N ARG A 750 14.27 -23.59 2.22
CA ARG A 750 15.67 -23.16 2.44
C ARG A 750 16.56 -23.72 1.33
N GLU A 751 16.36 -25.00 1.05
CA GLU A 751 17.02 -25.80 0.02
C GLU A 751 16.72 -25.23 -1.37
N LEU A 752 15.50 -24.76 -1.61
CA LEU A 752 15.10 -24.10 -2.85
C LEU A 752 15.72 -22.69 -3.00
N ILE A 753 15.88 -21.94 -1.90
CA ILE A 753 16.62 -20.65 -1.90
C ILE A 753 18.08 -20.88 -2.28
N GLU A 754 18.77 -21.83 -1.65
CA GLU A 754 20.16 -22.16 -1.98
C GLU A 754 20.33 -22.68 -3.41
N LEU A 755 19.40 -23.51 -3.90
CA LEU A 755 19.42 -24.04 -5.27
C LEU A 755 19.29 -22.92 -6.32
N VAL A 756 18.41 -21.94 -6.10
CA VAL A 756 18.23 -20.83 -7.06
C VAL A 756 19.39 -19.84 -6.96
N TYR A 757 19.88 -19.54 -5.75
CA TYR A 757 21.02 -18.63 -5.58
C TYR A 757 22.32 -19.21 -6.16
N SER A 758 22.64 -20.48 -5.89
CA SER A 758 23.85 -21.13 -6.42
C SER A 758 23.84 -21.26 -7.95
N LYS A 759 22.66 -21.31 -8.57
CA LYS A 759 22.46 -21.29 -10.03
C LYS A 759 22.57 -19.88 -10.62
N HIS A 760 22.21 -18.84 -9.88
CA HIS A 760 22.19 -17.42 -10.32
C HIS A 760 22.80 -16.46 -9.27
N PRO A 761 24.10 -16.55 -8.96
CA PRO A 761 24.71 -15.81 -7.84
C PRO A 761 24.71 -14.28 -8.02
N GLU A 762 24.61 -13.81 -9.27
CA GLU A 762 24.50 -12.39 -9.64
C GLU A 762 23.04 -11.86 -9.67
N GLY A 763 22.05 -12.69 -9.32
CA GLY A 763 20.65 -12.32 -9.26
C GLY A 763 20.05 -11.83 -10.59
N PHE A 764 19.15 -10.84 -10.49
CA PHE A 764 18.50 -10.20 -11.63
C PHE A 764 19.28 -8.96 -12.08
N GLN A 765 19.63 -8.90 -13.36
CA GLN A 765 20.39 -7.79 -13.93
C GLN A 765 19.47 -6.86 -14.73
N ASP A 766 19.08 -5.72 -14.14
CA ASP A 766 18.32 -4.68 -14.86
C ASP A 766 19.19 -3.92 -15.87
N LEU A 767 19.38 -4.58 -17.02
CA LEU A 767 20.10 -4.04 -18.18
C LEU A 767 19.24 -3.06 -19.00
N SER A 768 18.00 -2.76 -18.60
CA SER A 768 17.09 -1.89 -19.35
C SER A 768 17.44 -0.39 -19.28
N GLY A 769 18.13 0.04 -18.21
CA GLY A 769 18.43 1.45 -17.95
C GLY A 769 17.23 2.33 -17.56
N GLU A 770 16.00 1.79 -17.62
CA GLU A 770 14.75 2.47 -17.27
C GLU A 770 14.12 1.84 -16.01
N LYS A 771 14.75 2.07 -14.85
CA LYS A 771 14.09 1.90 -13.55
C LYS A 771 12.80 2.72 -13.52
N LEU A 772 11.67 2.03 -13.46
CA LEU A 772 10.38 2.60 -13.07
C LEU A 772 10.32 2.55 -11.53
N GLU A 773 10.18 3.70 -10.89
CA GLU A 773 10.20 3.82 -9.43
C GLU A 773 9.03 3.05 -8.77
N GLY A 774 9.32 2.37 -7.65
CA GLY A 774 8.34 1.71 -6.79
C GLY A 774 7.33 0.78 -7.47
N THR A 775 6.06 0.92 -7.09
CA THR A 775 4.98 -0.04 -7.39
C THR A 775 4.37 0.09 -8.80
N GLU A 776 4.90 0.97 -9.66
CA GLU A 776 4.26 1.41 -10.89
C GLU A 776 4.22 0.36 -12.00
N ALA A 777 5.37 -0.21 -12.33
CA ALA A 777 5.46 -1.24 -13.36
C ALA A 777 4.61 -2.48 -13.00
N LEU A 778 4.61 -2.85 -11.73
CA LEU A 778 3.85 -3.97 -11.20
C LEU A 778 2.33 -3.77 -11.34
N ASP A 779 1.81 -2.60 -10.97
CA ASP A 779 0.37 -2.32 -11.07
C ASP A 779 -0.10 -2.22 -12.53
N LEU A 780 0.67 -1.52 -13.37
CA LEU A 780 0.48 -1.51 -14.83
C LEU A 780 0.36 -2.94 -15.41
N MET A 781 1.17 -3.87 -14.88
CA MET A 781 1.14 -5.28 -15.28
C MET A 781 -0.06 -6.05 -14.71
N LYS A 782 -0.46 -5.87 -13.43
CA LYS A 782 -1.68 -6.47 -12.85
C LYS A 782 -2.93 -6.19 -13.71
N GLN A 783 -3.06 -4.98 -14.24
CA GLN A 783 -4.16 -4.65 -15.13
C GLN A 783 -4.06 -5.31 -16.51
N LYS A 784 -2.86 -5.37 -17.10
CA LYS A 784 -2.65 -6.07 -18.38
C LYS A 784 -3.08 -7.54 -18.27
N LEU A 785 -2.86 -8.19 -17.12
CA LEU A 785 -3.38 -9.53 -16.83
C LEU A 785 -4.91 -9.56 -16.80
N ARG A 786 -5.54 -8.62 -16.07
CA ARG A 786 -7.01 -8.52 -15.97
C ARG A 786 -7.64 -8.34 -17.36
N ARG A 787 -7.06 -7.49 -18.22
CA ARG A 787 -7.46 -7.32 -19.63
C ARG A 787 -7.28 -8.61 -20.44
N ARG A 788 -6.13 -9.29 -20.36
CA ARG A 788 -5.89 -10.59 -21.02
C ARG A 788 -6.87 -11.67 -20.56
N ALA A 789 -7.15 -11.77 -19.27
CA ALA A 789 -8.10 -12.73 -18.70
C ALA A 789 -9.54 -12.50 -19.17
N ILE A 790 -9.98 -11.24 -19.27
CA ILE A 790 -11.29 -10.89 -19.85
C ILE A 790 -11.34 -11.27 -21.33
N LEU A 791 -10.32 -10.94 -22.12
CA LEU A 791 -10.26 -11.29 -23.54
C LEU A 791 -10.27 -12.81 -23.76
N ARG A 792 -9.50 -13.59 -22.99
CA ARG A 792 -9.54 -15.06 -23.02
C ARG A 792 -10.95 -15.60 -22.74
N ARG A 793 -11.69 -15.04 -21.75
CA ARG A 793 -13.09 -15.41 -21.48
C ARG A 793 -14.04 -15.08 -22.63
N VAL A 794 -13.89 -13.91 -23.27
CA VAL A 794 -14.70 -13.52 -24.43
C VAL A 794 -14.45 -14.44 -25.63
N VAL A 795 -13.18 -14.76 -25.92
CA VAL A 795 -12.83 -15.71 -27.00
C VAL A 795 -13.41 -17.10 -26.74
N ILE A 796 -13.39 -17.58 -25.48
CA ILE A 796 -14.04 -18.85 -25.11
C ILE A 796 -15.55 -18.77 -25.35
N LYS A 797 -16.24 -17.73 -24.85
CA LYS A 797 -17.69 -17.55 -25.08
C LYS A 797 -18.05 -17.53 -26.56
N ILE A 798 -17.29 -16.81 -27.40
CA ILE A 798 -17.51 -16.75 -28.85
C ILE A 798 -17.30 -18.12 -29.51
N ARG A 799 -16.28 -18.89 -29.09
CA ARG A 799 -16.07 -20.26 -29.59
C ARG A 799 -17.21 -21.19 -29.19
N THR A 800 -17.65 -21.16 -27.93
CA THR A 800 -18.81 -21.94 -27.45
C THR A 800 -20.09 -21.58 -28.21
N ALA A 801 -20.38 -20.29 -28.38
CA ALA A 801 -21.53 -19.83 -29.15
C ALA A 801 -21.49 -20.28 -30.63
N ARG A 802 -20.32 -20.25 -31.28
CA ARG A 802 -20.14 -20.77 -32.64
C ARG A 802 -20.33 -22.28 -32.73
N MET A 803 -19.82 -23.05 -31.77
CA MET A 803 -20.03 -24.50 -31.73
C MET A 803 -21.53 -24.83 -31.55
N LEU A 804 -22.20 -24.18 -30.60
CA LEU A 804 -23.65 -24.36 -30.38
C LEU A 804 -24.48 -23.95 -31.61
N ALA A 805 -24.14 -22.86 -32.29
CA ALA A 805 -24.81 -22.45 -33.52
C ALA A 805 -24.58 -23.47 -34.66
N SER A 806 -23.37 -24.04 -34.76
CA SER A 806 -23.06 -25.07 -35.75
C SER A 806 -23.87 -26.34 -35.49
N SER A 807 -23.92 -26.80 -34.23
CA SER A 807 -24.72 -27.96 -33.79
C SER A 807 -26.24 -27.73 -33.80
N ALA A 808 -26.71 -26.49 -33.99
CA ALA A 808 -28.11 -26.17 -34.21
C ALA A 808 -28.46 -26.01 -35.71
N SER A 809 -27.45 -26.06 -36.59
CA SER A 809 -27.59 -26.03 -38.06
C SER A 809 -27.35 -27.39 -38.73
N SER A 810 -27.10 -28.42 -37.93
CA SER A 810 -26.84 -29.81 -38.33
C SER A 810 -27.88 -30.76 -37.76
#